data_AF-A0A3M7RCA9-F1
#
_entry.id   AF-A0A3M7RCA9-F1
#
_cell.length_a   1.000
_cell.length_b   1.000
_cell.length_c   1.000
_cell.angle_alpha   90.00
_cell.angle_beta   90.00
_cell.angle_gamma   90.00
#
_symmetry.space_group_name_H-M   'P 1'
#
loop_
_entity.id
_entity.type
_entity.pdbx_description
1 polymer ?
#
loop_
_entity_poly.entity_id
_entity_poly.type
_entity_poly.pdbx_seq_one_letter_code
_entity_poly.pdbx_strand_id
1 'polypeptide(L)'
;MNETIDAMLKENNENWNGPFHFLTPQNIKVDVYLFKTNNKLRKVLEELLVINEAEKTDLERLKIETIDLFKSENKSKSEIKDLVEKILFKEFLNKMYDKIIKNEELNLIHPGLGQLLVEQSKSTLIIKEVCDQYQQEINYHMDKYSEQLKNHKIRFLINAWVDEKMEAEKERYTNLNPYEIHIRSIEKCKEQNLAQSAYFLEREVEFFKQKRDKLEREYKKIKNPSKVFTFKRFIWFPKNYKVKNIGTNKSPKYILEKSIGYTNSSSYLFWRWMNFLMRTGINFLNFIFLFGLVIPFSSPVSFRALFSIKPFYPGKDVNPRTGTLIQSSTKVNSYFSRLRALWNHIQVSRSKFESTPDKGLIGKGLQRIFNVFWNYIIKGLFGTLGLSLINPILCLSCSIGSLALCISTPLWYQILTLKNRIITNSTSLPRLARFFRVFIWDFFICGLLQPVAALSTSLVLCPIASSARNAKIPSCDTFIARRVEGPGIALDYFVQAKPEQILAALEVALEIKIINSYLKNIYGILEQPKNDFKKLFDQLFKKYSLELNSSLEPYSSVSENVSKNVKKYEKEANKRLSHLNKIIKNHQSSKIRLSEKDLKIVVLEAAKIIKKHYLDSILNFMNKKPHALFVENNLRDDDWKGLAEIELETLFGKGFLCPLEETDYYFSLSIDHLNLAKYTDMLASSEIRDDLEKVNIKYTPKSEILTIDNQFNYINHFYGSIYNKSHHFENSSEILWSKFKN
;
A
#
# COMPACT_ATOMS: atom_id res chain seq x y z
N MET A 1 -20.80 -6.66 -16.08
CA MET A 1 -20.54 -7.57 -17.23
C MET A 1 -19.24 -7.20 -17.91
N ASN A 2 -19.09 -6.01 -18.50
CA ASN A 2 -17.82 -5.59 -19.14
C ASN A 2 -16.62 -5.53 -18.17
N GLU A 3 -16.79 -5.02 -16.94
CA GLU A 3 -15.71 -5.01 -15.93
C GLU A 3 -15.35 -6.42 -15.43
N THR A 4 -16.33 -7.31 -15.35
CA THR A 4 -16.16 -8.72 -14.97
C THR A 4 -15.42 -9.50 -16.06
N ILE A 5 -15.68 -9.15 -17.32
CA ILE A 5 -15.05 -9.73 -18.53
C ILE A 5 -13.60 -9.23 -18.68
N ASP A 6 -13.33 -7.94 -18.41
CA ASP A 6 -11.97 -7.38 -18.43
C ASP A 6 -11.08 -7.92 -17.31
N ALA A 7 -11.65 -8.27 -16.16
CA ALA A 7 -10.94 -8.94 -15.07
C ALA A 7 -10.55 -10.38 -15.46
N MET A 8 -11.45 -11.13 -16.09
CA MET A 8 -11.19 -12.50 -16.55
C MET A 8 -10.12 -12.60 -17.64
N LEU A 9 -10.00 -11.58 -18.50
CA LEU A 9 -8.99 -11.53 -19.57
C LEU A 9 -7.56 -11.24 -19.08
N LYS A 10 -7.39 -10.66 -17.88
CA LYS A 10 -6.08 -10.22 -17.37
C LYS A 10 -5.29 -11.28 -16.60
N GLU A 11 -5.94 -12.28 -15.98
CA GLU A 11 -5.27 -13.12 -14.98
C GLU A 11 -4.70 -14.47 -15.45
N ASN A 12 -5.13 -15.06 -16.57
CA ASN A 12 -4.79 -16.48 -16.84
C ASN A 12 -4.00 -16.71 -18.15
N ASN A 13 -2.69 -16.44 -18.18
CA ASN A 13 -1.83 -16.69 -19.36
C ASN A 13 -1.20 -18.10 -19.41
N GLU A 14 -1.98 -19.18 -19.29
CA GLU A 14 -1.50 -20.55 -19.57
C GLU A 14 -2.42 -21.33 -20.52
N ASN A 15 -1.84 -21.85 -21.62
CA ASN A 15 -2.55 -22.65 -22.62
C ASN A 15 -2.85 -24.06 -22.09
N TRP A 16 -4.01 -24.26 -21.48
CA TRP A 16 -4.52 -25.60 -21.13
C TRP A 16 -4.83 -26.41 -22.40
N ASN A 17 -4.18 -27.58 -22.56
CA ASN A 17 -4.34 -28.52 -23.69
C ASN A 17 -5.07 -29.82 -23.31
N GLY A 18 -5.63 -29.94 -22.11
CA GLY A 18 -6.43 -31.10 -21.69
C GLY A 18 -7.85 -31.14 -22.28
N PRO A 19 -8.61 -32.23 -22.03
CA PRO A 19 -10.00 -32.37 -22.47
C PRO A 19 -10.91 -31.30 -21.86
N PHE A 20 -11.97 -30.90 -22.56
CA PHE A 20 -12.91 -29.85 -22.13
C PHE A 20 -14.19 -30.41 -21.48
N HIS A 21 -14.55 -31.63 -21.85
CA HIS A 21 -15.68 -32.35 -21.27
C HIS A 21 -15.19 -33.29 -20.18
N PHE A 22 -15.78 -33.13 -19.00
CA PHE A 22 -15.54 -33.98 -17.85
C PHE A 22 -16.85 -34.62 -17.41
N LEU A 23 -16.75 -35.84 -16.89
CA LEU A 23 -17.84 -36.49 -16.17
C LEU A 23 -17.50 -36.44 -14.69
N THR A 24 -18.41 -35.90 -13.89
CA THR A 24 -18.27 -35.92 -12.44
C THR A 24 -18.57 -37.32 -11.91
N PRO A 25 -18.17 -37.66 -10.67
CA PRO A 25 -18.58 -38.91 -10.00
C PRO A 25 -20.10 -39.08 -9.87
N GLN A 26 -20.87 -38.00 -10.02
CA GLN A 26 -22.33 -37.99 -10.02
C GLN A 26 -22.92 -38.09 -11.44
N ASN A 27 -22.11 -38.45 -12.44
CA ASN A 27 -22.48 -38.52 -13.86
C ASN A 27 -22.98 -37.20 -14.47
N ILE A 28 -22.64 -36.06 -13.88
CA ILE A 28 -22.94 -34.73 -14.45
C ILE A 28 -21.87 -34.45 -15.52
N LYS A 29 -22.32 -34.10 -16.73
CA LYS A 29 -21.43 -33.61 -17.80
C LYS A 29 -21.05 -32.17 -17.48
N VAL A 30 -19.75 -31.90 -17.36
CA VAL A 30 -19.22 -30.56 -17.10
C VAL A 30 -18.36 -30.14 -18.28
N ASP A 31 -18.68 -28.97 -18.85
CA ASP A 31 -17.91 -28.36 -19.92
C ASP A 31 -17.17 -27.13 -19.40
N VAL A 32 -15.84 -27.18 -19.45
CA VAL A 32 -14.94 -26.15 -18.91
C VAL A 32 -14.42 -25.22 -20.02
N TYR A 33 -15.00 -25.28 -21.23
CA TYR A 33 -14.52 -24.51 -22.38
C TYR A 33 -14.46 -22.99 -22.14
N LEU A 34 -15.41 -22.41 -21.39
CA LEU A 34 -15.39 -20.97 -21.05
C LEU A 34 -14.16 -20.53 -20.24
N PHE A 35 -13.53 -21.44 -19.50
CA PHE A 35 -12.36 -21.11 -18.67
C PHE A 35 -11.04 -21.18 -19.44
N LYS A 36 -11.08 -21.46 -20.76
CA LYS A 36 -9.90 -21.47 -21.61
C LYS A 36 -9.51 -20.05 -22.01
N THR A 37 -8.29 -19.65 -21.67
CA THR A 37 -7.70 -18.42 -22.19
C THR A 37 -7.33 -18.59 -23.65
N ASN A 38 -8.07 -17.96 -24.56
CA ASN A 38 -7.83 -18.08 -25.99
C ASN A 38 -8.26 -16.82 -26.74
N ASN A 39 -7.50 -16.46 -27.78
CA ASN A 39 -7.85 -15.38 -28.73
C ASN A 39 -9.23 -15.57 -29.40
N LYS A 40 -9.85 -16.75 -29.29
CA LYS A 40 -11.18 -17.07 -29.80
C LYS A 40 -12.33 -16.46 -28.97
N LEU A 41 -12.10 -16.06 -27.72
CA LEU A 41 -13.10 -15.35 -26.90
C LEU A 41 -13.47 -13.99 -27.50
N ARG A 42 -12.53 -13.34 -28.18
CA ARG A 42 -12.79 -12.09 -28.90
C ARG A 42 -13.87 -12.27 -29.99
N LYS A 43 -13.79 -13.37 -30.74
CA LYS A 43 -14.80 -13.69 -31.77
C LYS A 43 -16.17 -13.94 -31.15
N VAL A 44 -16.24 -14.63 -30.00
CA VAL A 44 -17.50 -14.82 -29.24
C VAL A 44 -18.08 -13.49 -28.79
N LEU A 45 -17.25 -12.54 -28.34
CA LEU A 45 -17.70 -11.20 -27.92
C LEU A 45 -18.21 -10.36 -29.10
N GLU A 46 -17.54 -10.42 -30.25
CA GLU A 46 -17.98 -9.74 -31.47
C GLU A 46 -19.39 -10.22 -31.88
N GLU A 47 -19.66 -11.52 -31.86
CA GLU A 47 -21.02 -12.04 -32.18
C GLU A 47 -22.07 -11.66 -31.13
N LEU A 48 -21.73 -11.65 -29.84
CA LEU A 48 -22.67 -11.24 -28.79
C LEU A 48 -23.04 -9.75 -28.89
N LEU A 49 -22.12 -8.90 -29.37
CA LEU A 49 -22.40 -7.47 -29.61
C LEU A 49 -23.38 -7.29 -30.77
N VAL A 50 -23.22 -8.05 -31.85
CA VAL A 50 -24.15 -8.03 -33.00
C VAL A 50 -25.55 -8.45 -32.57
N ILE A 51 -25.68 -9.52 -31.77
CA ILE A 51 -26.98 -9.97 -31.25
C ILE A 51 -27.63 -8.88 -30.37
N ASN A 52 -26.84 -8.21 -29.52
CA ASN A 52 -27.33 -7.16 -28.62
C ASN A 52 -27.78 -5.90 -29.37
N GLU A 53 -27.06 -5.50 -30.42
CA GLU A 53 -27.44 -4.35 -31.25
C GLU A 53 -28.76 -4.57 -31.99
N ALA A 54 -29.01 -5.79 -32.47
CA ALA A 54 -30.27 -6.15 -33.14
C ALA A 54 -31.49 -6.07 -32.19
N GLU A 55 -31.31 -6.36 -30.90
CA GLU A 55 -32.40 -6.39 -29.91
C GLU A 55 -32.72 -5.04 -29.28
N LYS A 56 -31.82 -4.04 -29.35
CA LYS A 56 -32.10 -2.69 -28.84
C LYS A 56 -33.32 -2.06 -29.51
N THR A 57 -33.49 -2.27 -30.81
CA THR A 57 -34.61 -1.71 -31.58
C THR A 57 -35.95 -2.37 -31.22
N ASP A 58 -35.95 -3.68 -30.96
CA ASP A 58 -37.15 -4.41 -30.56
C ASP A 58 -37.55 -4.11 -29.09
N LEU A 59 -36.56 -3.83 -28.24
CA LEU A 59 -36.77 -3.43 -26.84
C LEU A 59 -37.48 -2.08 -26.70
N GLU A 60 -37.14 -1.11 -27.56
CA GLU A 60 -37.80 0.21 -27.58
C GLU A 60 -39.29 0.11 -27.92
N ARG A 61 -39.67 -0.83 -28.80
CA ARG A 61 -41.08 -1.09 -29.16
C ARG A 61 -41.85 -1.70 -28.01
N LEU A 62 -41.31 -2.75 -27.37
CA LEU A 62 -41.92 -3.40 -26.20
C LEU A 62 -42.09 -2.44 -25.02
N LYS A 63 -41.15 -1.51 -24.84
CA LYS A 63 -41.25 -0.46 -23.82
C LYS A 63 -42.46 0.43 -24.03
N ILE A 64 -42.75 0.80 -25.28
CA ILE A 64 -43.90 1.65 -25.61
C ILE A 64 -45.21 0.89 -25.35
N GLU A 65 -45.30 -0.36 -25.82
CA GLU A 65 -46.49 -1.22 -25.63
C GLU A 65 -46.80 -1.50 -24.15
N THR A 66 -45.78 -1.84 -23.35
CA THR A 66 -45.96 -2.10 -21.91
C THR A 66 -46.35 -0.84 -21.13
N ILE A 67 -45.79 0.32 -21.48
CA ILE A 67 -46.17 1.60 -20.87
C ILE A 67 -47.65 1.92 -21.15
N ASP A 68 -48.13 1.65 -22.36
CA ASP A 68 -49.51 1.97 -22.72
C ASP A 68 -50.52 0.99 -22.07
N LEU A 69 -50.14 -0.28 -21.89
CA LEU A 69 -50.92 -1.24 -21.10
C LEU A 69 -51.05 -0.81 -19.63
N PHE A 70 -49.96 -0.42 -18.96
CA PHE A 70 -50.02 -0.05 -17.54
C PHE A 70 -50.65 1.33 -17.28
N LYS A 71 -50.62 2.25 -18.26
CA LYS A 71 -51.42 3.47 -18.21
C LYS A 71 -52.93 3.18 -18.22
N SER A 72 -53.35 2.11 -18.90
CA SER A 72 -54.76 1.69 -18.95
C SER A 72 -55.27 1.11 -17.62
N GLU A 73 -54.36 0.65 -16.74
CA GLU A 73 -54.68 0.03 -15.44
C GLU A 73 -54.69 0.99 -14.23
N ASN A 74 -54.63 2.32 -14.41
CA ASN A 74 -54.67 3.34 -13.34
C ASN A 74 -53.64 3.17 -12.20
N LYS A 75 -52.46 2.60 -12.48
CA LYS A 75 -51.36 2.48 -11.49
C LYS A 75 -50.59 3.80 -11.32
N SER A 76 -49.92 3.98 -10.18
CA SER A 76 -49.13 5.20 -9.94
C SER A 76 -47.91 5.27 -10.87
N LYS A 77 -47.49 6.47 -11.28
CA LYS A 77 -46.39 6.66 -12.25
C LYS A 77 -45.05 6.05 -11.79
N SER A 78 -44.79 5.96 -10.49
CA SER A 78 -43.60 5.33 -9.92
C SER A 78 -43.67 3.80 -9.99
N GLU A 79 -44.83 3.21 -9.65
CA GLU A 79 -45.02 1.75 -9.74
C GLU A 79 -45.02 1.26 -11.18
N ILE A 80 -45.56 2.04 -12.12
CA ILE A 80 -45.50 1.73 -13.55
C ILE A 80 -44.05 1.65 -14.02
N LYS A 81 -43.19 2.58 -13.60
CA LYS A 81 -41.78 2.59 -14.00
C LYS A 81 -41.05 1.33 -13.54
N ASP A 82 -41.20 0.95 -12.27
CA ASP A 82 -40.52 -0.21 -11.70
C ASP A 82 -41.05 -1.55 -12.25
N LEU A 83 -42.37 -1.64 -12.49
CA LEU A 83 -42.98 -2.84 -13.07
C LEU A 83 -42.63 -3.00 -14.56
N VAL A 84 -42.65 -1.91 -15.33
CA VAL A 84 -42.22 -1.90 -16.73
C VAL A 84 -40.76 -2.32 -16.82
N GLU A 85 -39.88 -1.79 -15.97
CA GLU A 85 -38.45 -2.13 -16.00
C GLU A 85 -38.18 -3.61 -15.69
N LYS A 86 -38.87 -4.19 -14.70
CA LYS A 86 -38.76 -5.62 -14.36
C LYS A 86 -39.27 -6.54 -15.47
N ILE A 87 -40.43 -6.21 -16.06
CA ILE A 87 -41.03 -7.03 -17.13
C ILE A 87 -40.20 -6.93 -18.40
N LEU A 88 -39.82 -5.72 -18.79
CA LEU A 88 -38.99 -5.46 -19.96
C LEU A 88 -37.64 -6.17 -19.85
N PHE A 89 -37.00 -6.13 -18.67
CA PHE A 89 -35.73 -6.82 -18.44
C PHE A 89 -35.86 -8.35 -18.55
N LYS A 90 -36.93 -8.93 -17.99
CA LYS A 90 -37.18 -10.38 -18.04
C LYS A 90 -37.47 -10.86 -19.47
N GLU A 91 -38.30 -10.14 -20.21
CA GLU A 91 -38.63 -10.47 -21.60
C GLU A 91 -37.42 -10.30 -22.53
N PHE A 92 -36.65 -9.22 -22.35
CA PHE A 92 -35.40 -9.00 -23.07
C PHE A 92 -34.42 -10.15 -22.86
N LEU A 93 -34.19 -10.56 -21.61
CA LEU A 93 -33.28 -11.68 -21.31
C LEU A 93 -33.74 -12.98 -21.95
N ASN A 94 -35.04 -13.30 -21.91
CA ASN A 94 -35.56 -14.52 -22.53
C ASN A 94 -35.35 -14.51 -24.06
N LYS A 95 -35.66 -13.39 -24.73
CA LYS A 95 -35.42 -13.25 -26.18
C LYS A 95 -33.94 -13.33 -26.55
N MET A 96 -33.08 -12.68 -25.76
CA MET A 96 -31.62 -12.76 -25.91
C MET A 96 -31.11 -14.18 -25.74
N TYR A 97 -31.58 -14.91 -24.72
CA TYR A 97 -31.18 -16.31 -24.50
C TYR A 97 -31.60 -17.22 -25.64
N ASP A 98 -32.82 -17.06 -26.15
CA ASP A 98 -33.31 -17.83 -27.29
C ASP A 98 -32.48 -17.57 -28.56
N LYS A 99 -32.10 -16.32 -28.82
CA LYS A 99 -31.23 -15.97 -29.95
C LYS A 99 -29.80 -16.49 -29.78
N ILE A 100 -29.24 -16.44 -28.58
CA ILE A 100 -27.90 -16.97 -28.28
C ILE A 100 -27.84 -18.49 -28.45
N ILE A 101 -28.88 -19.22 -28.02
CA ILE A 101 -28.95 -20.67 -28.18
C ILE A 101 -29.06 -21.07 -29.66
N LYS A 102 -29.81 -20.30 -30.46
CA LYS A 102 -30.05 -20.57 -31.89
C LYS A 102 -28.93 -20.10 -32.83
N ASN A 103 -27.94 -19.34 -32.35
CA ASN A 103 -26.89 -18.79 -33.20
C ASN A 103 -25.93 -19.89 -33.72
N GLU A 104 -25.85 -20.03 -35.05
CA GLU A 104 -25.00 -21.02 -35.74
C GLU A 104 -23.50 -20.70 -35.64
N GLU A 105 -23.10 -19.43 -35.63
CA GLU A 105 -21.70 -19.00 -35.58
C GLU A 105 -21.06 -19.33 -34.22
N LEU A 106 -21.84 -19.28 -33.13
CA LEU A 106 -21.40 -19.73 -31.82
C LEU A 106 -21.20 -21.26 -31.78
N ASN A 107 -22.08 -22.02 -32.45
CA ASN A 107 -21.94 -23.48 -32.57
C ASN A 107 -20.74 -23.89 -33.45
N LEU A 108 -20.37 -23.09 -34.46
CA LEU A 108 -19.15 -23.30 -35.26
C LEU A 108 -17.86 -23.16 -34.44
N ILE A 109 -17.86 -22.33 -33.39
CA ILE A 109 -16.70 -22.16 -32.50
C ILE A 109 -16.55 -23.35 -31.56
N HIS A 110 -17.64 -23.75 -30.90
CA HIS A 110 -17.71 -24.93 -30.05
C HIS A 110 -19.17 -25.41 -29.95
N PRO A 111 -19.46 -26.71 -30.12
CA PRO A 111 -20.83 -27.22 -30.02
C PRO A 111 -21.40 -26.97 -28.62
N GLY A 112 -22.61 -26.43 -28.53
CA GLY A 112 -23.28 -26.18 -27.23
C GLY A 112 -22.76 -24.94 -26.49
N LEU A 113 -21.89 -24.12 -27.09
CA LEU A 113 -21.37 -22.90 -26.47
C LEU A 113 -22.47 -21.89 -26.11
N GLY A 114 -23.47 -21.73 -26.96
CA GLY A 114 -24.61 -20.83 -26.71
C GLY A 114 -25.38 -21.23 -25.44
N GLN A 115 -25.63 -22.53 -25.27
CA GLN A 115 -26.27 -23.06 -24.06
C GLN A 115 -25.42 -22.80 -22.81
N LEU A 116 -24.12 -23.06 -22.88
CA LEU A 116 -23.19 -22.86 -21.78
C LEU A 116 -23.10 -21.38 -21.35
N LEU A 117 -23.10 -20.44 -22.31
CA LEU A 117 -23.14 -19.00 -22.04
C LEU A 117 -24.45 -18.58 -21.35
N VAL A 118 -25.59 -19.12 -21.81
CA VAL A 118 -26.88 -18.85 -21.20
C VAL A 118 -26.93 -19.40 -19.78
N GLU A 119 -26.50 -20.64 -19.54
CA GLU A 119 -26.43 -21.25 -18.20
C GLU A 119 -25.54 -20.44 -17.25
N GLN A 120 -24.36 -19.99 -17.72
CA GLN A 120 -23.47 -19.14 -16.93
C GLN A 120 -24.14 -17.79 -16.59
N SER A 121 -24.82 -17.16 -17.55
CA SER A 121 -25.50 -15.89 -17.32
C SER A 121 -26.68 -16.03 -16.33
N LYS A 122 -27.47 -17.11 -16.45
CA LYS A 122 -28.57 -17.42 -15.52
C LYS A 122 -28.04 -17.66 -14.10
N SER A 123 -26.95 -18.43 -13.96
CA SER A 123 -26.33 -18.63 -12.64
C SER A 123 -25.81 -17.33 -12.02
N THR A 124 -25.26 -16.43 -12.83
CA THR A 124 -24.79 -15.11 -12.36
C THR A 124 -25.96 -14.24 -11.89
N LEU A 125 -27.10 -14.26 -12.60
CA LEU A 125 -28.31 -13.55 -12.19
C LEU A 125 -28.89 -14.12 -10.90
N ILE A 126 -28.94 -15.44 -10.74
CA ILE A 126 -29.38 -16.09 -9.50
C ILE A 126 -28.51 -15.65 -8.33
N ILE A 127 -27.18 -15.72 -8.47
CA ILE A 127 -26.25 -15.31 -7.41
C ILE A 127 -26.48 -13.84 -7.03
N LYS A 128 -26.67 -12.96 -8.02
CA LYS A 128 -26.97 -11.55 -7.76
C LYS A 128 -28.29 -11.37 -7.02
N GLU A 129 -29.35 -12.05 -7.45
CA GLU A 129 -30.65 -11.99 -6.78
C GLU A 129 -30.57 -12.49 -5.33
N VAL A 130 -29.85 -13.57 -5.07
CA VAL A 130 -29.62 -14.10 -3.72
C VAL A 130 -28.81 -13.13 -2.88
N CYS A 131 -27.78 -12.50 -3.44
CA CYS A 131 -27.01 -11.45 -2.76
C CYS A 131 -27.89 -10.26 -2.38
N ASP A 132 -28.75 -9.79 -3.30
CA ASP A 132 -29.66 -8.67 -3.06
C ASP A 132 -30.68 -9.02 -1.96
N GLN A 133 -31.24 -10.23 -1.99
CA GLN A 133 -32.15 -10.74 -0.94
C GLN A 133 -31.44 -10.84 0.42
N TYR A 134 -30.23 -11.40 0.44
CA TYR A 134 -29.45 -11.53 1.67
C TYR A 134 -29.04 -10.16 2.23
N GLN A 135 -28.73 -9.19 1.36
CA GLN A 135 -28.44 -7.82 1.79
C GLN A 135 -29.68 -7.14 2.40
N GLN A 136 -30.87 -7.38 1.83
CA GLN A 136 -32.14 -6.89 2.41
C GLN A 136 -32.41 -7.53 3.77
N GLU A 137 -32.16 -8.84 3.93
CA GLU A 137 -32.27 -9.53 5.22
C GLU A 137 -31.29 -8.99 6.26
N ILE A 138 -30.03 -8.74 5.88
CA ILE A 138 -29.06 -8.09 6.75
C ILE A 138 -29.58 -6.72 7.17
N ASN A 139 -30.01 -5.89 6.22
CA ASN A 139 -30.51 -4.56 6.54
C ASN A 139 -31.72 -4.63 7.49
N TYR A 140 -32.66 -5.54 7.25
CA TYR A 140 -33.81 -5.78 8.13
C TYR A 140 -33.38 -6.25 9.54
N HIS A 141 -32.42 -7.18 9.63
CA HIS A 141 -31.88 -7.62 10.91
C HIS A 141 -31.18 -6.48 11.66
N MET A 142 -30.39 -5.68 10.94
CA MET A 142 -29.70 -4.52 11.50
C MET A 142 -30.69 -3.45 11.95
N ASP A 143 -31.76 -3.20 11.20
CA ASP A 143 -32.82 -2.27 11.59
C ASP A 143 -33.54 -2.75 12.86
N LYS A 144 -33.89 -4.03 12.95
CA LYS A 144 -34.48 -4.64 14.16
C LYS A 144 -33.52 -4.58 15.35
N TYR A 145 -32.22 -4.84 15.13
CA TYR A 145 -31.21 -4.71 16.16
C TYR A 145 -31.04 -3.25 16.60
N SER A 146 -31.12 -2.29 15.67
CA SER A 146 -31.14 -0.86 15.98
C SER A 146 -32.33 -0.49 16.87
N GLU A 147 -33.50 -1.10 16.66
CA GLU A 147 -34.67 -0.93 17.53
C GLU A 147 -34.44 -1.52 18.92
N GLN A 148 -33.76 -2.66 19.02
CA GLN A 148 -33.36 -3.22 20.32
C GLN A 148 -32.35 -2.32 21.05
N LEU A 149 -31.44 -1.69 20.32
CA LEU A 149 -30.48 -0.73 20.88
C LEU A 149 -31.20 0.53 21.42
N LYS A 150 -32.34 0.94 20.84
CA LYS A 150 -33.16 2.06 21.37
C LYS A 150 -33.67 1.81 22.80
N ASN A 151 -33.77 0.55 23.23
CA ASN A 151 -34.11 0.23 24.63
C ASN A 151 -33.05 0.75 25.62
N HIS A 152 -31.80 0.89 25.18
CA HIS A 152 -30.74 1.54 25.93
C HIS A 152 -30.78 3.07 25.74
N LYS A 153 -31.78 3.71 26.35
CA LYS A 153 -32.10 5.14 26.20
C LYS A 153 -30.91 6.11 26.23
N ILE A 154 -29.93 5.87 27.10
CA ILE A 154 -28.75 6.74 27.27
C ILE A 154 -27.64 6.38 26.27
N ARG A 155 -27.38 5.08 26.06
CA ARG A 155 -26.26 4.61 25.23
C ARG A 155 -26.55 4.75 23.73
N PHE A 156 -27.81 4.59 23.33
CA PHE A 156 -28.25 4.77 21.96
C PHE A 156 -27.99 6.20 21.43
N LEU A 157 -27.89 7.20 22.31
CA LEU A 157 -27.58 8.58 21.94
C LEU A 157 -26.10 8.78 21.55
N ILE A 158 -25.23 7.82 21.85
CA ILE A 158 -23.81 7.87 21.51
C ILE A 158 -23.61 7.14 20.18
N ASN A 159 -23.58 7.88 19.07
CA ASN A 159 -23.42 7.31 17.72
C ASN A 159 -22.21 6.37 17.61
N ALA A 160 -21.07 6.73 18.20
CA ALA A 160 -19.88 5.88 18.16
C ALA A 160 -20.10 4.50 18.83
N TRP A 161 -20.89 4.45 19.90
CA TRP A 161 -21.24 3.18 20.56
C TRP A 161 -22.26 2.40 19.72
N VAL A 162 -23.24 3.09 19.12
CA VAL A 162 -24.19 2.46 18.19
C VAL A 162 -23.47 1.89 16.99
N ASP A 163 -22.59 2.64 16.35
CA ASP A 163 -21.80 2.21 15.19
C ASP A 163 -20.89 1.03 15.54
N GLU A 164 -20.20 1.06 16.68
CA GLU A 164 -19.39 -0.07 17.16
C GLU A 164 -20.26 -1.31 17.40
N LYS A 165 -21.44 -1.16 18.00
CA LYS A 165 -22.37 -2.29 18.25
C LYS A 165 -23.02 -2.81 16.99
N MET A 166 -23.36 -1.93 16.06
CA MET A 166 -23.94 -2.28 14.76
C MET A 166 -22.89 -3.00 13.90
N GLU A 167 -21.65 -2.51 13.86
CA GLU A 167 -20.58 -3.16 13.09
C GLU A 167 -20.20 -4.52 13.72
N ALA A 168 -20.09 -4.59 15.06
CA ALA A 168 -19.83 -5.85 15.75
C ALA A 168 -20.94 -6.88 15.54
N GLU A 169 -22.21 -6.46 15.54
CA GLU A 169 -23.34 -7.38 15.30
C GLU A 169 -23.44 -7.78 13.83
N LYS A 170 -23.14 -6.88 12.90
CA LYS A 170 -23.06 -7.19 11.46
C LYS A 170 -21.94 -8.19 11.19
N GLU A 171 -20.77 -8.00 11.78
CA GLU A 171 -19.65 -8.93 11.70
C GLU A 171 -20.03 -10.29 12.31
N ARG A 172 -20.69 -10.29 13.47
CA ARG A 172 -21.20 -11.51 14.12
C ARG A 172 -22.20 -12.25 13.23
N TYR A 173 -23.19 -11.55 12.66
CA TYR A 173 -24.20 -12.14 11.78
C TYR A 173 -23.58 -12.76 10.53
N THR A 174 -22.61 -12.07 9.93
CA THR A 174 -21.87 -12.55 8.74
C THR A 174 -21.00 -13.76 9.08
N ASN A 175 -20.33 -13.75 10.25
CA ASN A 175 -19.49 -14.87 10.70
C ASN A 175 -20.29 -16.11 11.11
N LEU A 176 -21.52 -15.94 11.60
CA LEU A 176 -22.43 -17.06 11.87
C LEU A 176 -22.91 -17.72 10.57
N ASN A 177 -23.07 -16.94 9.49
CA ASN A 177 -23.66 -17.38 8.24
C ASN A 177 -22.75 -17.17 7.00
N PRO A 178 -21.48 -17.66 6.99
CA PRO A 178 -20.49 -17.29 5.97
C PRO A 178 -20.78 -17.87 4.58
N TYR A 179 -21.57 -18.94 4.49
CA TYR A 179 -21.84 -19.66 3.24
C TYR A 179 -23.29 -19.59 2.77
N GLU A 180 -24.12 -18.81 3.47
CA GLU A 180 -25.57 -18.77 3.24
C GLU A 180 -25.92 -18.36 1.81
N ILE A 181 -25.20 -17.37 1.26
CA ILE A 181 -25.35 -16.93 -0.13
C ILE A 181 -25.08 -18.08 -1.10
N HIS A 182 -24.02 -18.85 -0.90
CA HIS A 182 -23.65 -19.96 -1.77
C HIS A 182 -24.67 -21.10 -1.66
N ILE A 183 -25.15 -21.43 -0.45
CA ILE A 183 -26.13 -22.49 -0.21
C ILE A 183 -27.47 -22.16 -0.90
N ARG A 184 -28.00 -20.94 -0.69
CA ARG A 184 -29.24 -20.50 -1.35
C ARG A 184 -29.09 -20.40 -2.87
N SER A 185 -27.91 -20.01 -3.35
CA SER A 185 -27.61 -20.00 -4.79
C SER A 185 -27.61 -21.43 -5.36
N ILE A 186 -27.08 -22.42 -4.63
CA ILE A 186 -27.13 -23.84 -5.03
C ILE A 186 -28.58 -24.33 -5.13
N GLU A 187 -29.42 -24.01 -4.15
CA GLU A 187 -30.84 -24.38 -4.15
C GLU A 187 -31.58 -23.81 -5.36
N LYS A 188 -31.46 -22.49 -5.60
CA LYS A 188 -32.07 -21.86 -6.78
C LYS A 188 -31.49 -22.35 -8.11
N CYS A 189 -30.20 -22.66 -8.16
CA CYS A 189 -29.60 -23.26 -9.35
C CYS A 189 -30.17 -24.66 -9.62
N LYS A 190 -30.45 -25.46 -8.58
CA LYS A 190 -31.11 -26.77 -8.72
C LYS A 190 -32.55 -26.64 -9.18
N GLU A 191 -33.31 -25.68 -8.65
CA GLU A 191 -34.68 -25.39 -9.08
C GLU A 191 -34.75 -25.02 -10.58
N GLN A 192 -33.77 -24.27 -11.08
CA GLN A 192 -33.68 -23.88 -12.49
C GLN A 192 -32.94 -24.90 -13.39
N ASN A 193 -32.65 -26.11 -12.89
CA ASN A 193 -31.96 -27.19 -13.60
C ASN A 193 -30.53 -26.84 -14.10
N LEU A 194 -29.81 -25.94 -13.41
CA LEU A 194 -28.44 -25.55 -13.75
C LEU A 194 -27.42 -26.47 -13.05
N ALA A 195 -27.33 -27.72 -13.51
CA ALA A 195 -26.54 -28.77 -12.86
C ALA A 195 -25.02 -28.46 -12.77
N GLN A 196 -24.44 -27.87 -13.82
CA GLN A 196 -23.01 -27.52 -13.85
C GLN A 196 -22.67 -26.42 -12.83
N SER A 197 -23.45 -25.33 -12.79
CA SER A 197 -23.22 -24.22 -11.87
C SER A 197 -23.46 -24.62 -10.41
N ALA A 198 -24.49 -25.43 -10.14
CA ALA A 198 -24.74 -25.97 -8.81
C ALA A 198 -23.55 -26.85 -8.33
N TYR A 199 -23.02 -27.70 -9.22
CA TYR A 199 -21.85 -28.53 -8.91
C TYR A 199 -20.61 -27.69 -8.56
N PHE A 200 -20.33 -26.60 -9.31
CA PHE A 200 -19.20 -25.73 -9.00
C PHE A 200 -19.34 -25.01 -7.66
N LEU A 201 -20.53 -24.46 -7.37
CA LEU A 201 -20.80 -23.81 -6.08
C LEU A 201 -20.70 -24.80 -4.91
N GLU A 202 -21.17 -26.03 -5.07
CA GLU A 202 -21.01 -27.09 -4.04
C GLU A 202 -19.54 -27.38 -3.75
N ARG A 203 -18.72 -27.50 -4.80
CA ARG A 203 -17.26 -27.72 -4.67
C ARG A 203 -16.55 -26.54 -4.03
N GLU A 204 -16.99 -25.32 -4.33
CA GLU A 204 -16.46 -24.11 -3.72
C GLU A 204 -16.76 -24.07 -2.21
N VAL A 205 -17.99 -24.38 -1.81
CA VAL A 205 -18.37 -24.49 -0.38
C VAL A 205 -17.58 -25.59 0.32
N GLU A 206 -17.41 -26.76 -0.30
CA GLU A 206 -16.61 -27.87 0.24
C GLU A 206 -15.14 -27.45 0.41
N PHE A 207 -14.58 -26.75 -0.58
CA PHE A 207 -13.23 -26.21 -0.54
C PHE A 207 -13.05 -25.23 0.63
N PHE A 208 -13.99 -24.29 0.81
CA PHE A 208 -13.94 -23.33 1.90
C PHE A 208 -14.05 -23.98 3.27
N LYS A 209 -14.92 -24.98 3.43
CA LYS A 209 -15.11 -25.67 4.72
C LYS A 209 -13.92 -26.56 5.11
N GLN A 210 -13.29 -27.25 4.15
CA GLN A 210 -12.34 -28.32 4.48
C GLN A 210 -10.88 -28.00 4.12
N LYS A 211 -10.64 -27.29 3.03
CA LYS A 211 -9.30 -27.20 2.41
C LYS A 211 -8.65 -25.84 2.57
N ARG A 212 -9.43 -24.74 2.60
CA ARG A 212 -8.91 -23.37 2.66
C ARG A 212 -7.91 -23.17 3.81
N ASP A 213 -8.29 -23.49 5.03
CA ASP A 213 -7.45 -23.26 6.20
C ASP A 213 -6.14 -24.05 6.15
N LYS A 214 -6.20 -25.30 5.67
CA LYS A 214 -5.02 -26.14 5.52
C LYS A 214 -4.07 -25.54 4.48
N LEU A 215 -4.60 -25.12 3.34
CA LEU A 215 -3.83 -24.51 2.26
C LEU A 215 -3.28 -23.14 2.66
N GLU A 216 -4.03 -22.31 3.38
CA GLU A 216 -3.52 -21.03 3.89
C GLU A 216 -2.36 -21.24 4.88
N ARG A 217 -2.43 -22.26 5.75
CA ARG A 217 -1.32 -22.60 6.65
C ARG A 217 -0.11 -23.13 5.87
N GLU A 218 -0.32 -23.95 4.86
CA GLU A 218 0.76 -24.45 3.99
C GLU A 218 1.39 -23.31 3.19
N TYR A 219 0.57 -22.40 2.63
CA TYR A 219 1.04 -21.25 1.89
C TYR A 219 1.84 -20.27 2.77
N LYS A 220 1.37 -19.98 3.98
CA LYS A 220 2.09 -19.15 4.96
C LYS A 220 3.45 -19.75 5.38
N LYS A 221 3.63 -21.08 5.29
CA LYS A 221 4.91 -21.74 5.55
C LYS A 221 5.90 -21.58 4.39
N ILE A 222 5.42 -21.39 3.16
CA ILE A 222 6.28 -21.24 1.98
C ILE A 222 6.91 -19.84 2.00
N LYS A 223 8.21 -19.77 2.31
CA LYS A 223 9.00 -18.52 2.26
C LYS A 223 9.60 -18.36 0.86
N ASN A 224 9.04 -17.45 0.07
CA ASN A 224 9.59 -17.11 -1.23
C ASN A 224 10.71 -16.06 -1.11
N PRO A 225 11.85 -16.22 -1.80
CA PRO A 225 12.91 -15.22 -1.80
C PRO A 225 12.44 -13.96 -2.52
N SER A 226 12.64 -12.79 -1.91
CA SER A 226 12.26 -11.51 -2.53
C SER A 226 13.04 -11.21 -3.81
N LYS A 227 14.30 -11.66 -3.92
CA LYS A 227 15.14 -11.53 -5.12
C LYS A 227 16.00 -12.75 -5.37
N VAL A 228 16.11 -13.13 -6.64
CA VAL A 228 17.03 -14.16 -7.15
C VAL A 228 18.04 -13.48 -8.08
N PHE A 229 19.32 -13.61 -7.76
CA PHE A 229 20.44 -13.07 -8.52
C PHE A 229 21.04 -14.18 -9.38
N THR A 230 21.30 -13.88 -10.65
CA THR A 230 21.90 -14.83 -11.58
C THR A 230 23.21 -14.27 -12.12
N PHE A 231 24.24 -15.12 -12.14
CA PHE A 231 25.58 -14.78 -12.63
C PHE A 231 26.01 -15.83 -13.66
N LYS A 232 26.67 -15.42 -14.74
CA LYS A 232 27.09 -16.33 -15.82
C LYS A 232 28.60 -16.32 -15.97
N ARG A 233 29.20 -17.51 -15.90
CA ARG A 233 30.63 -17.74 -16.18
C ARG A 233 30.78 -18.39 -17.55
N PHE A 234 31.66 -17.87 -18.40
CA PHE A 234 31.93 -18.50 -19.69
C PHE A 234 32.64 -19.84 -19.53
N ILE A 235 32.27 -20.82 -20.35
CA ILE A 235 32.97 -22.10 -20.45
C ILE A 235 34.19 -21.89 -21.35
N TRP A 236 35.39 -22.18 -20.83
CA TRP A 236 36.62 -21.82 -21.53
C TRP A 236 36.89 -22.67 -22.77
N PHE A 237 36.55 -23.97 -22.71
CA PHE A 237 36.81 -24.91 -23.79
C PHE A 237 35.51 -25.30 -24.51
N PRO A 238 35.46 -25.16 -25.86
CA PRO A 238 34.28 -25.55 -26.66
C PRO A 238 33.89 -27.03 -26.58
N LYS A 239 34.79 -27.90 -26.10
CA LYS A 239 34.49 -29.32 -25.86
C LYS A 239 33.48 -29.52 -24.72
N ASN A 240 33.41 -28.57 -23.78
CA ASN A 240 32.59 -28.65 -22.59
C ASN A 240 31.25 -27.91 -22.73
N TYR A 241 30.91 -27.43 -23.94
CA TYR A 241 29.62 -26.80 -24.19
C TYR A 241 28.50 -27.82 -24.07
N LYS A 242 27.41 -27.42 -23.42
CA LYS A 242 26.24 -28.28 -23.19
C LYS A 242 25.14 -27.93 -24.19
N VAL A 243 24.51 -28.94 -24.78
CA VAL A 243 23.34 -28.74 -25.65
C VAL A 243 22.08 -28.95 -24.84
N LYS A 244 21.19 -27.96 -24.83
CA LYS A 244 19.91 -28.00 -24.11
C LYS A 244 18.76 -28.04 -25.12
N ASN A 245 17.83 -28.98 -24.95
CA ASN A 245 16.57 -28.98 -25.68
C ASN A 245 15.55 -28.10 -24.95
N ILE A 246 15.00 -27.10 -25.65
CA ILE A 246 13.98 -26.16 -25.14
C ILE A 246 12.64 -26.40 -25.86
N GLY A 247 12.62 -27.22 -26.91
CA GLY A 247 11.41 -27.56 -27.65
C GLY A 247 10.58 -28.65 -26.98
N THR A 248 9.35 -28.81 -27.46
CA THR A 248 8.52 -29.96 -27.09
C THR A 248 9.03 -31.23 -27.77
N ASN A 249 8.65 -32.42 -27.30
CA ASN A 249 9.03 -33.70 -27.93
C ASN A 249 8.68 -33.77 -29.43
N LYS A 250 7.66 -33.03 -29.87
CA LYS A 250 7.21 -32.97 -31.27
C LYS A 250 7.97 -31.94 -32.12
N SER A 251 8.59 -30.94 -31.50
CA SER A 251 9.34 -29.87 -32.17
C SER A 251 10.58 -29.48 -31.36
N PRO A 252 11.61 -30.35 -31.32
CA PRO A 252 12.80 -30.10 -30.51
C PRO A 252 13.54 -28.88 -31.04
N LYS A 253 13.94 -28.00 -30.12
CA LYS A 253 14.72 -26.79 -30.40
C LYS A 253 15.94 -26.80 -29.52
N TYR A 254 17.11 -27.00 -30.13
CA TYR A 254 18.37 -27.11 -29.40
C TYR A 254 19.06 -25.76 -29.29
N ILE A 255 19.53 -25.43 -28.09
CA ILE A 255 20.35 -24.25 -27.80
C ILE A 255 21.66 -24.70 -27.16
N LEU A 256 22.75 -24.03 -27.55
CA LEU A 256 24.08 -24.28 -27.02
C LEU A 256 24.35 -23.39 -25.81
N GLU A 257 24.57 -24.00 -24.66
CA GLU A 257 24.96 -23.32 -23.43
C GLU A 257 26.48 -23.13 -23.40
N LYS A 258 26.91 -21.89 -23.66
CA LYS A 258 28.33 -21.47 -23.65
C LYS A 258 28.78 -20.92 -22.28
N SER A 259 27.87 -20.87 -21.29
CA SER A 259 28.12 -20.30 -19.97
C SER A 259 27.44 -21.11 -18.88
N ILE A 260 28.11 -21.27 -17.73
CA ILE A 260 27.52 -21.87 -16.54
C ILE A 260 26.82 -20.77 -15.73
N GLY A 261 25.53 -20.97 -15.47
CA GLY A 261 24.74 -20.09 -14.60
C GLY A 261 24.89 -20.46 -13.13
N TYR A 262 25.20 -19.47 -12.29
CA TYR A 262 25.16 -19.55 -10.83
C TYR A 262 23.99 -18.70 -10.35
N THR A 263 23.27 -19.18 -9.34
CA THR A 263 22.14 -18.45 -8.75
C THR A 263 22.35 -18.29 -7.25
N ASN A 264 21.96 -17.14 -6.73
CA ASN A 264 21.95 -16.86 -5.30
C ASN A 264 20.68 -16.09 -4.96
N SER A 265 20.04 -16.42 -3.84
CA SER A 265 18.77 -15.84 -3.43
C SER A 265 18.94 -14.99 -2.16
N SER A 266 18.05 -14.03 -1.98
CA SER A 266 17.98 -13.21 -0.76
C SER A 266 17.56 -14.00 0.50
N SER A 267 17.22 -15.28 0.35
CA SER A 267 16.85 -16.17 1.46
C SER A 267 18.05 -16.64 2.29
N TYR A 268 19.26 -16.64 1.73
CA TYR A 268 20.45 -17.09 2.43
C TYR A 268 21.04 -16.02 3.34
N LEU A 269 21.58 -16.44 4.49
CA LEU A 269 22.39 -15.56 5.34
C LEU A 269 23.61 -15.06 4.58
N PHE A 270 23.98 -13.79 4.80
CA PHE A 270 25.09 -13.12 4.10
C PHE A 270 24.99 -13.12 2.56
N TRP A 271 23.77 -13.22 1.99
CA TRP A 271 23.56 -13.21 0.54
C TRP A 271 24.23 -12.02 -0.18
N ARG A 272 24.36 -10.86 0.49
CA ARG A 272 25.05 -9.67 -0.05
C ARG A 272 26.54 -9.89 -0.25
N TRP A 273 27.19 -10.57 0.70
CA TRP A 273 28.60 -10.95 0.61
C TRP A 273 28.81 -12.02 -0.44
N MET A 274 27.95 -13.04 -0.44
CA MET A 274 28.05 -14.10 -1.43
C MET A 274 27.81 -13.56 -2.85
N ASN A 275 26.88 -12.62 -3.02
CA ASN A 275 26.71 -11.91 -4.29
C ASN A 275 27.93 -11.08 -4.69
N PHE A 276 28.55 -10.38 -3.74
CA PHE A 276 29.77 -9.63 -4.02
C PHE A 276 30.91 -10.57 -4.45
N LEU A 277 31.15 -11.65 -3.70
CA LEU A 277 32.19 -12.64 -4.00
C LEU A 277 31.91 -13.36 -5.32
N MET A 278 30.68 -13.82 -5.57
CA MET A 278 30.29 -14.44 -6.83
C MET A 278 30.45 -13.45 -8.00
N ARG A 279 30.00 -12.20 -7.85
CA ARG A 279 30.15 -11.17 -8.88
C ARG A 279 31.61 -10.78 -9.10
N THR A 280 32.45 -10.78 -8.09
CA THR A 280 33.88 -10.48 -8.27
C THR A 280 34.59 -11.68 -8.90
N GLY A 281 34.40 -12.89 -8.37
CA GLY A 281 35.08 -14.10 -8.81
C GLY A 281 34.69 -14.57 -10.22
N ILE A 282 33.39 -14.63 -10.54
CA ILE A 282 32.92 -15.07 -11.87
C ILE A 282 33.45 -14.15 -12.96
N ASN A 283 33.44 -12.87 -12.65
CA ASN A 283 33.63 -11.80 -13.59
C ASN A 283 35.14 -11.57 -13.77
N PHE A 284 35.94 -11.72 -12.71
CA PHE A 284 37.38 -11.96 -12.76
C PHE A 284 37.76 -13.10 -13.72
N LEU A 285 37.14 -14.28 -13.58
CA LEU A 285 37.39 -15.41 -14.48
C LEU A 285 36.95 -15.13 -15.93
N ASN A 286 35.87 -14.36 -16.13
CA ASN A 286 35.44 -13.94 -17.45
C ASN A 286 36.43 -12.94 -18.10
N PHE A 287 37.04 -12.05 -17.31
CA PHE A 287 38.06 -11.13 -17.80
C PHE A 287 39.36 -11.85 -18.15
N ILE A 288 39.79 -12.83 -17.33
CA ILE A 288 40.91 -13.72 -17.67
C ILE A 288 40.59 -14.50 -18.95
N PHE A 289 39.37 -15.01 -19.11
CA PHE A 289 38.97 -15.67 -20.34
C PHE A 289 39.04 -14.75 -21.56
N LEU A 290 38.54 -13.50 -21.45
CA LEU A 290 38.56 -12.53 -22.52
C LEU A 290 40.00 -12.14 -22.92
N PHE A 291 40.80 -11.72 -21.95
CA PHE A 291 42.14 -11.19 -22.18
C PHE A 291 43.21 -12.27 -22.37
N GLY A 292 43.04 -13.43 -21.72
CA GLY A 292 43.98 -14.54 -21.80
C GLY A 292 43.71 -15.49 -22.97
N LEU A 293 42.46 -15.63 -23.42
CA LEU A 293 42.08 -16.65 -24.41
C LEU A 293 41.40 -16.07 -25.66
N VAL A 294 40.39 -15.20 -25.49
CA VAL A 294 39.61 -14.71 -26.64
C VAL A 294 40.41 -13.74 -27.50
N ILE A 295 40.99 -12.69 -26.92
CA ILE A 295 41.73 -11.69 -27.69
C ILE A 295 43.03 -12.26 -28.31
N PRO A 296 43.92 -12.93 -27.56
CA PRO A 296 45.20 -13.40 -28.13
C PRO A 296 45.08 -14.61 -29.07
N PHE A 297 43.97 -15.37 -29.05
CA PHE A 297 43.84 -16.59 -29.87
C PHE A 297 42.59 -16.69 -30.74
N SER A 298 41.53 -15.93 -30.44
CA SER A 298 40.23 -16.05 -31.13
C SER A 298 39.83 -14.78 -31.89
N SER A 299 40.55 -13.68 -31.73
CA SER A 299 40.31 -12.40 -32.40
C SER A 299 40.90 -12.36 -33.82
N PRO A 300 40.37 -11.51 -34.73
CA PRO A 300 41.04 -11.18 -36.00
C PRO A 300 42.41 -10.53 -35.83
N VAL A 301 42.71 -9.90 -34.70
CA VAL A 301 44.00 -9.23 -34.43
C VAL A 301 44.68 -9.98 -33.29
N SER A 302 45.12 -11.20 -33.57
CA SER A 302 45.58 -12.17 -32.58
C SER A 302 46.85 -12.89 -33.06
N PHE A 303 47.60 -13.50 -32.14
CA PHE A 303 48.75 -14.35 -32.51
C PHE A 303 48.33 -15.46 -33.46
N ARG A 304 47.18 -16.11 -33.19
CA ARG A 304 46.67 -17.16 -34.07
C ARG A 304 46.32 -16.64 -35.46
N ALA A 305 45.74 -15.44 -35.58
CA ALA A 305 45.43 -14.83 -36.87
C ALA A 305 46.70 -14.46 -37.66
N LEU A 306 47.79 -14.12 -36.98
CA LEU A 306 49.07 -13.84 -37.61
C LEU A 306 49.73 -15.09 -38.20
N PHE A 307 49.82 -16.17 -37.40
CA PHE A 307 50.56 -17.37 -37.78
C PHE A 307 49.74 -18.43 -38.53
N SER A 308 48.40 -18.38 -38.48
CA SER A 308 47.57 -19.39 -39.14
C SER A 308 47.55 -19.22 -40.66
N ILE A 309 47.86 -20.28 -41.40
CA ILE A 309 47.83 -20.28 -42.87
C ILE A 309 46.38 -20.23 -43.39
N LYS A 310 45.47 -20.98 -42.73
CA LYS A 310 44.05 -21.07 -43.10
C LYS A 310 43.19 -20.17 -42.18
N PRO A 311 42.05 -19.65 -42.67
CA PRO A 311 41.06 -19.02 -41.80
C PRO A 311 40.52 -20.04 -40.80
N PHE A 312 40.11 -19.57 -39.62
CA PHE A 312 39.67 -20.45 -38.53
C PHE A 312 38.36 -19.94 -37.91
N TYR A 313 37.72 -20.83 -37.15
CA TYR A 313 36.48 -20.56 -36.44
C TYR A 313 36.76 -20.55 -34.93
N PRO A 314 36.46 -19.46 -34.21
CA PRO A 314 36.81 -19.31 -32.81
C PRO A 314 35.93 -20.14 -31.86
N GLY A 315 34.74 -20.56 -32.31
CA GLY A 315 33.78 -21.30 -31.49
C GLY A 315 33.01 -22.36 -32.26
N LYS A 316 32.05 -22.97 -31.55
CA LYS A 316 31.05 -23.88 -32.10
C LYS A 316 29.66 -23.30 -31.86
N ASP A 317 28.76 -23.57 -32.79
CA ASP A 317 27.32 -23.29 -32.69
C ASP A 317 26.54 -24.61 -32.77
N VAL A 318 25.24 -24.60 -32.49
CA VAL A 318 24.38 -25.80 -32.58
C VAL A 318 23.38 -25.63 -33.71
N ASN A 319 23.10 -26.69 -34.46
CA ASN A 319 21.98 -26.71 -35.36
C ASN A 319 20.67 -26.74 -34.55
N PRO A 320 19.77 -25.75 -34.68
CA PRO A 320 18.55 -25.67 -33.88
C PRO A 320 17.63 -26.89 -34.04
N ARG A 321 17.67 -27.59 -35.19
CA ARG A 321 16.80 -28.74 -35.50
C ARG A 321 17.40 -30.09 -35.13
N THR A 322 18.70 -30.30 -35.42
CA THR A 322 19.35 -31.61 -35.23
C THR A 322 20.12 -31.73 -33.92
N GLY A 323 20.44 -30.61 -33.24
CA GLY A 323 21.22 -30.61 -32.01
C GLY A 323 22.72 -30.90 -32.20
N THR A 324 23.17 -31.10 -33.44
CA THR A 324 24.58 -31.35 -33.75
C THR A 324 25.41 -30.07 -33.66
N LEU A 325 26.63 -30.18 -33.12
CA LEU A 325 27.57 -29.07 -33.04
C LEU A 325 28.18 -28.77 -34.42
N ILE A 326 27.98 -27.55 -34.90
CA ILE A 326 28.56 -27.02 -36.15
C ILE A 326 29.65 -26.01 -35.79
N GLN A 327 30.57 -25.74 -36.72
CA GLN A 327 31.51 -24.62 -36.59
C GLN A 327 30.74 -23.30 -36.44
N SER A 328 31.30 -22.35 -35.70
CA SER A 328 30.70 -21.03 -35.51
C SER A 328 30.35 -20.38 -36.86
N SER A 329 29.25 -19.66 -36.91
CA SER A 329 28.90 -18.80 -38.06
C SER A 329 29.98 -17.75 -38.36
N THR A 330 30.71 -17.30 -37.34
CA THR A 330 31.76 -16.29 -37.46
C THR A 330 33.08 -16.88 -37.93
N LYS A 331 33.49 -16.56 -39.17
CA LYS A 331 34.78 -16.93 -39.75
C LYS A 331 35.81 -15.83 -39.52
N VAL A 332 36.96 -16.17 -38.95
CA VAL A 332 38.07 -15.23 -38.75
C VAL A 332 39.13 -15.44 -39.83
N ASN A 333 39.42 -14.39 -40.59
CA ASN A 333 40.45 -14.40 -41.62
C ASN A 333 41.83 -14.22 -41.01
N SER A 334 42.73 -15.15 -41.30
CA SER A 334 44.15 -15.04 -40.97
C SER A 334 44.87 -14.05 -41.89
N TYR A 335 46.09 -13.67 -41.53
CA TYR A 335 46.97 -12.81 -42.33
C TYR A 335 47.08 -13.30 -43.79
N PHE A 336 47.45 -14.57 -43.99
CA PHE A 336 47.56 -15.16 -45.32
C PHE A 336 46.22 -15.20 -46.07
N SER A 337 45.12 -15.45 -45.34
CA SER A 337 43.78 -15.41 -45.94
C SER A 337 43.37 -14.00 -46.36
N ARG A 338 43.79 -12.96 -45.63
CA ARG A 338 43.52 -11.56 -45.99
C ARG A 338 44.32 -11.12 -47.20
N LEU A 339 45.60 -11.51 -47.27
CA LEU A 339 46.42 -11.28 -48.46
C LEU A 339 45.81 -11.96 -49.69
N ARG A 340 45.42 -13.23 -49.57
CA ARG A 340 44.75 -13.94 -50.67
C ARG A 340 43.42 -13.29 -51.05
N ALA A 341 42.64 -12.84 -50.07
CA ALA A 341 41.37 -12.14 -50.33
C ALA A 341 41.60 -10.80 -51.04
N LEU A 342 42.65 -10.05 -50.69
CA LEU A 342 43.04 -8.81 -51.37
C LEU A 342 43.34 -9.07 -52.85
N TRP A 343 44.18 -10.07 -53.14
CA TRP A 343 44.54 -10.42 -54.51
C TRP A 343 43.36 -10.99 -55.31
N ASN A 344 42.50 -11.79 -54.68
CA ASN A 344 41.25 -12.25 -55.31
C ASN A 344 40.32 -11.06 -55.62
N HIS A 345 40.21 -10.07 -54.73
CA HIS A 345 39.41 -8.87 -54.96
C HIS A 345 39.96 -8.04 -56.13
N ILE A 346 41.28 -7.92 -56.25
CA ILE A 346 41.96 -7.28 -57.39
C ILE A 346 41.60 -8.00 -58.69
N GLN A 347 41.68 -9.34 -58.70
CA GLN A 347 41.33 -10.16 -59.86
C GLN A 347 39.86 -10.00 -60.28
N VAL A 348 38.94 -10.06 -59.31
CA VAL A 348 37.49 -9.89 -59.55
C VAL A 348 37.15 -8.45 -59.99
N SER A 349 37.79 -7.45 -59.40
CA SER A 349 37.59 -6.04 -59.80
C SER A 349 38.02 -5.82 -61.25
N ARG A 350 39.08 -6.51 -61.69
CA ARG A 350 39.55 -6.44 -63.07
C ARG A 350 38.63 -7.20 -64.03
N SER A 351 38.23 -8.42 -63.69
CA SER A 351 37.30 -9.19 -64.53
C SER A 351 35.96 -8.48 -64.68
N LYS A 352 35.47 -7.85 -63.61
CA LYS A 352 34.26 -7.03 -63.64
C LYS A 352 34.40 -5.83 -64.59
N PHE A 353 35.53 -5.11 -64.53
CA PHE A 353 35.82 -3.99 -65.43
C PHE A 353 35.90 -4.44 -66.91
N GLU A 354 36.53 -5.57 -67.20
CA GLU A 354 36.59 -6.10 -68.58
C GLU A 354 35.21 -6.58 -69.07
N SER A 355 34.36 -7.12 -68.17
CA SER A 355 33.00 -7.56 -68.50
C SER A 355 31.97 -6.44 -68.70
N THR A 356 32.24 -5.22 -68.22
CA THR A 356 31.32 -4.10 -68.38
C THR A 356 31.43 -3.50 -69.78
N PRO A 357 30.30 -3.28 -70.49
CA PRO A 357 30.29 -2.63 -71.79
C PRO A 357 30.63 -1.13 -71.67
N ASP A 358 31.28 -0.59 -72.70
CA ASP A 358 31.78 0.80 -72.68
C ASP A 358 30.62 1.80 -72.74
N LYS A 359 30.45 2.58 -71.67
CA LYS A 359 29.40 3.60 -71.55
C LYS A 359 29.94 5.02 -71.27
N GLY A 360 31.26 5.21 -71.29
CA GLY A 360 31.91 6.47 -70.88
C GLY A 360 32.46 7.30 -72.05
N LEU A 361 32.55 8.62 -71.85
CA LEU A 361 33.13 9.60 -72.79
C LEU A 361 34.63 9.41 -73.06
N ILE A 362 35.34 8.69 -72.17
CA ILE A 362 36.76 8.36 -72.32
C ILE A 362 36.84 6.89 -72.77
N GLY A 363 37.47 6.62 -73.92
CA GLY A 363 37.59 5.26 -74.45
C GLY A 363 38.27 4.27 -73.49
N LYS A 364 37.89 2.99 -73.60
CA LYS A 364 38.33 1.89 -72.70
C LYS A 364 39.85 1.72 -72.60
N GLY A 365 40.61 2.16 -73.60
CA GLY A 365 42.07 2.11 -73.61
C GLY A 365 42.71 2.92 -72.46
N LEU A 366 42.32 4.18 -72.30
CA LEU A 366 42.82 5.03 -71.20
C LEU A 366 42.29 4.56 -69.84
N GLN A 367 41.02 4.14 -69.78
CA GLN A 367 40.44 3.59 -68.56
C GLN A 367 41.12 2.29 -68.11
N ARG A 368 41.62 1.46 -69.03
CA ARG A 368 42.36 0.23 -68.72
C ARG A 368 43.70 0.53 -68.05
N ILE A 369 44.43 1.55 -68.52
CA ILE A 369 45.70 1.97 -67.90
C ILE A 369 45.45 2.44 -66.47
N PHE A 370 44.45 3.29 -66.26
CA PHE A 370 44.07 3.75 -64.93
C PHE A 370 43.61 2.60 -64.02
N ASN A 371 42.81 1.67 -64.54
CA ASN A 371 42.32 0.52 -63.79
C ASN A 371 43.45 -0.46 -63.42
N VAL A 372 44.44 -0.66 -64.30
CA VAL A 372 45.65 -1.45 -64.01
C VAL A 372 46.48 -0.78 -62.93
N PHE A 373 46.74 0.52 -63.06
CA PHE A 373 47.46 1.31 -62.06
C PHE A 373 46.76 1.26 -60.69
N TRP A 374 45.46 1.55 -60.64
CA TRP A 374 44.68 1.55 -59.42
C TRP A 374 44.63 0.18 -58.73
N ASN A 375 44.46 -0.90 -59.49
CA ASN A 375 44.31 -2.24 -58.90
C ASN A 375 45.66 -2.88 -58.52
N TYR A 376 46.72 -2.75 -59.31
CA TYR A 376 48.00 -3.40 -59.00
C TYR A 376 48.92 -2.53 -58.15
N ILE A 377 48.98 -1.22 -58.38
CA ILE A 377 49.87 -0.33 -57.61
C ILE A 377 49.17 0.13 -56.35
N ILE A 378 48.01 0.78 -56.47
CA ILE A 378 47.32 1.34 -55.29
C ILE A 378 46.72 0.25 -54.41
N LYS A 379 45.91 -0.66 -54.94
CA LYS A 379 45.33 -1.75 -54.11
C LYS A 379 46.31 -2.90 -53.87
N GLY A 380 47.10 -3.30 -54.87
CA GLY A 380 48.01 -4.44 -54.80
C GLY A 380 49.25 -4.16 -53.97
N LEU A 381 50.14 -3.29 -54.46
CA LEU A 381 51.41 -2.97 -53.81
C LEU A 381 51.19 -2.29 -52.45
N PHE A 382 50.49 -1.15 -52.40
CA PHE A 382 50.27 -0.45 -51.12
C PHE A 382 49.37 -1.24 -50.17
N GLY A 383 48.36 -1.97 -50.67
CA GLY A 383 47.53 -2.83 -49.82
C GLY A 383 48.30 -4.02 -49.24
N THR A 384 49.18 -4.65 -50.02
CA THR A 384 50.06 -5.73 -49.54
C THR A 384 51.09 -5.21 -48.55
N LEU A 385 51.73 -4.06 -48.83
CA LEU A 385 52.66 -3.41 -47.90
C LEU A 385 51.97 -3.00 -46.60
N GLY A 386 50.80 -2.38 -46.69
CA GLY A 386 49.99 -2.01 -45.53
C GLY A 386 49.61 -3.21 -44.68
N LEU A 387 49.11 -4.29 -45.29
CA LEU A 387 48.81 -5.52 -44.56
C LEU A 387 50.06 -6.18 -43.97
N SER A 388 51.19 -6.19 -44.67
CA SER A 388 52.41 -6.86 -44.22
C SER A 388 53.14 -6.09 -43.11
N LEU A 389 53.05 -4.76 -43.08
CA LEU A 389 53.67 -3.94 -42.05
C LEU A 389 52.75 -3.73 -40.84
N ILE A 390 51.50 -3.35 -41.07
CA ILE A 390 50.59 -2.92 -40.00
C ILE A 390 49.98 -4.13 -39.27
N ASN A 391 49.57 -5.17 -40.00
CA ASN A 391 48.84 -6.29 -39.39
C ASN A 391 49.68 -7.10 -38.38
N PRO A 392 50.97 -7.43 -38.62
CA PRO A 392 51.80 -8.09 -37.62
C PRO A 392 52.00 -7.25 -36.37
N ILE A 393 52.29 -5.95 -36.53
CA ILE A 393 52.48 -5.02 -35.41
C ILE A 393 51.20 -4.96 -34.56
N LEU A 394 50.04 -4.81 -35.19
CA LEU A 394 48.75 -4.81 -34.50
C LEU A 394 48.46 -6.14 -33.81
N CYS A 395 48.72 -7.27 -34.46
CA CYS A 395 48.48 -8.60 -33.86
C CYS A 395 49.37 -8.83 -32.64
N LEU A 396 50.65 -8.45 -32.71
CA LEU A 396 51.59 -8.57 -31.61
C LEU A 396 51.23 -7.60 -30.47
N SER A 397 51.01 -6.32 -30.76
CA SER A 397 50.71 -5.31 -29.74
C SER A 397 49.39 -5.59 -29.01
N CYS A 398 48.32 -5.93 -29.73
CA CYS A 398 47.03 -6.28 -29.13
C CYS A 398 47.11 -7.56 -28.30
N SER A 399 47.83 -8.59 -28.77
CA SER A 399 47.93 -9.86 -28.03
C SER A 399 48.82 -9.73 -26.79
N ILE A 400 49.97 -9.06 -26.88
CA ILE A 400 50.87 -8.79 -25.76
C ILE A 400 50.17 -7.88 -24.72
N GLY A 401 49.55 -6.79 -25.17
CA GLY A 401 48.80 -5.89 -24.31
C GLY A 401 47.65 -6.61 -23.60
N SER A 402 46.93 -7.48 -24.32
CA SER A 402 45.88 -8.31 -23.73
C SER A 402 46.42 -9.28 -22.68
N LEU A 403 47.55 -9.93 -22.91
CA LEU A 403 48.17 -10.82 -21.92
C LEU A 403 48.66 -10.05 -20.69
N ALA A 404 49.23 -8.86 -20.87
CA ALA A 404 49.61 -7.98 -19.76
C ALA A 404 48.38 -7.55 -18.93
N LEU A 405 47.25 -7.26 -19.58
CA LEU A 405 45.98 -7.01 -18.90
C LEU A 405 45.45 -8.24 -18.16
N CYS A 406 45.61 -9.44 -18.73
CA CYS A 406 45.26 -10.70 -18.09
C CYS A 406 46.05 -10.91 -16.78
N ILE A 407 47.37 -10.74 -16.81
CA ILE A 407 48.25 -10.89 -15.65
C ILE A 407 47.94 -9.84 -14.58
N SER A 408 47.64 -8.60 -14.98
CA SER A 408 47.28 -7.53 -14.05
C SER A 408 45.83 -7.57 -13.56
N THR A 409 44.96 -8.43 -14.12
CA THR A 409 43.53 -8.54 -13.77
C THR A 409 43.28 -8.70 -12.26
N PRO A 410 44.05 -9.49 -11.47
CA PRO A 410 43.85 -9.59 -10.03
C PRO A 410 43.96 -8.26 -9.28
N LEU A 411 44.81 -7.35 -9.75
CA LEU A 411 45.12 -6.08 -9.07
C LEU A 411 44.02 -5.03 -9.30
N TRP A 412 43.61 -4.81 -10.56
CA TRP A 412 42.67 -3.73 -10.88
C TRP A 412 41.21 -4.16 -10.87
N TYR A 413 40.90 -5.45 -11.06
CA TYR A 413 39.51 -5.89 -11.18
C TYR A 413 38.73 -5.72 -9.88
N GLN A 414 39.37 -5.97 -8.74
CA GLN A 414 38.78 -5.74 -7.42
C GLN A 414 38.38 -4.27 -7.25
N ILE A 415 39.25 -3.34 -7.64
CA ILE A 415 39.00 -1.90 -7.61
C ILE A 415 37.85 -1.52 -8.56
N LEU A 416 37.78 -2.13 -9.75
CA LEU A 416 36.71 -1.87 -10.72
C LEU A 416 35.34 -2.30 -10.19
N THR A 417 35.26 -3.46 -9.52
CA THR A 417 33.98 -3.92 -8.93
C THR A 417 33.47 -2.99 -7.84
N LEU A 418 34.37 -2.44 -7.01
CA LEU A 418 34.06 -1.44 -5.99
C LEU A 418 33.60 -0.13 -6.62
N LYS A 419 34.35 0.37 -7.62
CA LYS A 419 34.00 1.60 -8.36
C LYS A 419 32.63 1.48 -9.03
N ASN A 420 32.33 0.35 -9.68
CA ASN A 420 31.05 0.14 -10.34
C ASN A 420 29.88 0.20 -9.34
N ARG A 421 30.06 -0.40 -8.15
CA ARG A 421 29.04 -0.36 -7.08
C ARG A 421 28.80 1.07 -6.56
N ILE A 422 29.85 1.88 -6.46
CA ILE A 422 29.77 3.31 -6.07
C ILE A 422 29.02 4.14 -7.13
N ILE A 423 29.18 3.81 -8.41
CA ILE A 423 28.51 4.54 -9.51
C ILE A 423 27.03 4.17 -9.60
N THR A 424 26.67 2.89 -9.44
CA THR A 424 25.28 2.43 -9.59
C THR A 424 24.35 2.82 -8.44
N ASN A 425 24.87 3.07 -7.22
CA ASN A 425 24.04 3.22 -6.02
C ASN A 425 23.54 4.63 -5.69
N SER A 426 23.88 5.68 -6.44
CA SER A 426 23.20 6.99 -6.30
C SER A 426 23.70 8.03 -7.30
N THR A 427 22.77 8.64 -8.04
CA THR A 427 23.00 9.85 -8.86
C THR A 427 22.91 11.15 -8.05
N SER A 428 22.45 11.12 -6.79
CA SER A 428 22.13 12.33 -6.02
C SER A 428 23.11 12.72 -4.90
N LEU A 429 24.16 11.94 -4.61
CA LEU A 429 25.09 12.23 -3.50
C LEU A 429 26.51 12.64 -3.94
N PRO A 430 27.19 13.53 -3.16
CA PRO A 430 28.59 13.88 -3.40
C PRO A 430 29.53 12.67 -3.31
N ARG A 431 30.68 12.72 -4.01
CA ARG A 431 31.59 11.57 -4.21
C ARG A 431 32.03 10.89 -2.90
N LEU A 432 32.33 11.67 -1.87
CA LEU A 432 32.78 11.16 -0.56
C LEU A 432 31.66 10.43 0.18
N ALA A 433 30.44 10.99 0.19
CA ALA A 433 29.27 10.38 0.82
C ALA A 433 28.87 9.06 0.15
N ARG A 434 29.11 8.91 -1.16
CA ARG A 434 28.90 7.64 -1.87
C ARG A 434 29.85 6.54 -1.41
N PHE A 435 31.12 6.88 -1.18
CA PHE A 435 32.09 5.93 -0.65
C PHE A 435 31.69 5.45 0.74
N PHE A 436 31.37 6.38 1.65
CA PHE A 436 30.91 6.05 3.00
C PHE A 436 29.62 5.23 2.99
N ARG A 437 28.66 5.55 2.12
CA ARG A 437 27.43 4.76 2.00
C ARG A 437 27.70 3.32 1.53
N VAL A 438 28.56 3.11 0.54
CA VAL A 438 28.81 1.74 0.06
C VAL A 438 29.61 0.92 1.09
N PHE A 439 30.62 1.50 1.72
CA PHE A 439 31.48 0.78 2.66
C PHE A 439 30.87 0.66 4.07
N ILE A 440 30.44 1.78 4.66
CA ILE A 440 29.89 1.77 6.02
C ILE A 440 28.46 1.22 5.99
N TRP A 441 27.59 1.77 5.14
CA TRP A 441 26.18 1.41 5.16
C TRP A 441 25.90 0.06 4.47
N ASP A 442 26.23 -0.11 3.20
CA ASP A 442 25.83 -1.31 2.45
C ASP A 442 26.65 -2.57 2.82
N PHE A 443 27.93 -2.39 3.15
CA PHE A 443 28.87 -3.49 3.40
C PHE A 443 29.00 -3.80 4.90
N PHE A 444 29.28 -2.80 5.74
CA PHE A 444 29.45 -3.03 7.18
C PHE A 444 28.11 -3.16 7.91
N ILE A 445 27.26 -2.13 7.87
CA ILE A 445 25.97 -2.12 8.60
C ILE A 445 25.01 -3.14 7.99
N CYS A 446 24.71 -3.05 6.70
CA CYS A 446 23.75 -3.93 6.03
C CYS A 446 24.32 -5.33 5.72
N GLY A 447 25.62 -5.47 5.55
CA GLY A 447 26.24 -6.74 5.17
C GLY A 447 26.69 -7.59 6.35
N LEU A 448 27.15 -6.98 7.44
CA LEU A 448 27.73 -7.68 8.60
C LEU A 448 26.92 -7.45 9.87
N LEU A 449 26.62 -6.19 10.22
CA LEU A 449 25.89 -5.87 11.44
C LEU A 449 24.42 -6.31 11.37
N GLN A 450 23.76 -6.17 10.21
CA GLN A 450 22.35 -6.52 10.04
C GLN A 450 22.10 -8.04 10.17
N PRO A 451 22.88 -8.95 9.54
CA PRO A 451 22.73 -10.38 9.79
C PRO A 451 23.04 -10.77 11.23
N VAL A 452 24.06 -10.18 11.85
CA VAL A 452 24.40 -10.42 13.27
C VAL A 452 23.28 -9.93 14.17
N ALA A 453 22.76 -8.72 13.95
CA ALA A 453 21.62 -8.18 14.68
C ALA A 453 20.36 -9.01 14.44
N ALA A 454 20.11 -9.51 13.23
CA ALA A 454 18.98 -10.39 12.94
C ALA A 454 19.13 -11.76 13.62
N LEU A 455 20.35 -12.32 13.66
CA LEU A 455 20.66 -13.55 14.40
C LEU A 455 20.49 -13.34 15.90
N SER A 456 21.07 -12.29 16.48
CA SER A 456 20.88 -11.90 17.88
C SER A 456 19.41 -11.63 18.19
N THR A 457 18.69 -10.98 17.27
CA THR A 457 17.24 -10.79 17.42
C THR A 457 16.54 -12.14 17.39
N SER A 458 16.88 -13.05 16.49
CA SER A 458 16.22 -14.35 16.38
C SER A 458 16.57 -15.34 17.50
N LEU A 459 17.77 -15.25 18.07
CA LEU A 459 18.31 -16.18 19.08
C LEU A 459 18.13 -15.64 20.51
N VAL A 460 18.08 -14.32 20.67
CA VAL A 460 17.99 -13.67 21.98
C VAL A 460 16.67 -12.94 22.09
N LEU A 461 16.40 -11.94 21.23
CA LEU A 461 15.20 -11.10 21.38
C LEU A 461 13.89 -11.82 21.05
N CYS A 462 13.85 -12.75 20.09
CA CYS A 462 12.64 -13.49 19.71
C CYS A 462 12.32 -14.58 20.74
N PRO A 463 13.28 -15.33 21.30
CA PRO A 463 13.03 -16.22 22.42
C PRO A 463 12.68 -15.44 23.69
N ILE A 464 13.36 -14.32 23.98
CA ILE A 464 12.98 -13.42 25.08
C ILE A 464 11.60 -12.84 24.85
N ALA A 465 11.25 -12.37 23.65
CA ALA A 465 9.94 -11.81 23.33
C ALA A 465 8.84 -12.88 23.23
N SER A 466 9.18 -14.12 22.87
CA SER A 466 8.27 -15.26 22.95
C SER A 466 8.05 -15.66 24.40
N SER A 467 9.09 -15.61 25.23
CA SER A 467 9.01 -15.78 26.68
C SER A 467 8.32 -14.59 27.35
N ALA A 468 8.42 -13.38 26.78
CA ALA A 468 7.86 -12.13 27.31
C ALA A 468 6.45 -11.82 26.80
N ARG A 469 6.02 -12.37 25.67
CA ARG A 469 4.59 -12.45 25.31
C ARG A 469 3.81 -13.33 26.29
N ASN A 470 4.52 -14.14 27.08
CA ASN A 470 4.01 -14.80 28.28
C ASN A 470 4.48 -14.15 29.60
N ALA A 471 5.29 -13.09 29.58
CA ALA A 471 5.73 -12.42 30.80
C ALA A 471 5.02 -11.07 30.96
N LYS A 472 4.03 -11.08 31.85
CA LYS A 472 3.53 -9.87 32.49
C LYS A 472 4.68 -9.20 33.25
N ILE A 473 4.58 -7.89 33.47
CA ILE A 473 5.30 -7.24 34.57
C ILE A 473 4.99 -8.10 35.79
N PRO A 474 6.00 -8.73 36.42
CA PRO A 474 5.73 -9.58 37.55
C PRO A 474 5.16 -8.67 38.64
N SER A 475 3.92 -8.95 39.00
CA SER A 475 3.21 -8.30 40.09
C SER A 475 3.86 -8.60 41.45
N CYS A 476 4.74 -9.60 41.50
CA CYS A 476 5.46 -10.05 42.69
C CYS A 476 6.86 -10.54 42.28
N ASP A 477 7.83 -10.53 43.20
CA ASP A 477 9.19 -10.97 42.93
C ASP A 477 9.29 -12.43 42.44
N THR A 478 10.21 -12.70 41.51
CA THR A 478 10.55 -14.06 41.04
C THR A 478 12.06 -14.30 41.09
N PHE A 479 12.47 -15.56 41.00
CA PHE A 479 13.87 -15.98 41.11
C PHE A 479 14.83 -15.33 40.08
N ILE A 480 14.32 -14.86 38.95
CA ILE A 480 15.12 -14.29 37.83
C ILE A 480 15.20 -12.75 37.92
N ALA A 481 14.26 -12.09 38.58
CA ALA A 481 14.27 -10.64 38.79
C ALA A 481 13.50 -10.29 40.07
N ARG A 482 14.23 -9.71 41.04
CA ARG A 482 13.74 -9.24 42.33
C ARG A 482 13.83 -7.72 42.39
N ARG A 483 12.76 -7.04 42.78
CA ARG A 483 12.80 -5.60 43.05
C ARG A 483 13.38 -5.41 44.45
N VAL A 484 14.57 -4.84 44.52
CA VAL A 484 15.34 -4.79 45.77
C VAL A 484 15.10 -3.49 46.53
N GLU A 485 14.84 -2.36 45.85
CA GLU A 485 14.56 -1.06 46.46
C GLU A 485 13.80 -0.11 45.49
N GLY A 486 12.93 0.76 46.03
CA GLY A 486 12.25 1.84 45.29
C GLY A 486 10.80 2.13 45.76
N PRO A 487 10.27 3.36 45.51
CA PRO A 487 8.91 3.73 45.87
C PRO A 487 7.87 2.89 45.09
N GLY A 488 6.86 2.34 45.80
CA GLY A 488 5.81 1.50 45.22
C GLY A 488 5.84 0.01 45.57
N ILE A 489 6.49 -0.39 46.67
CA ILE A 489 6.48 -1.76 47.23
C ILE A 489 5.25 -2.02 48.13
N ALA A 490 4.62 -0.96 48.66
CA ALA A 490 3.28 -1.08 49.23
C ALA A 490 2.28 -1.26 48.08
N LEU A 491 1.54 -2.38 48.06
CA LEU A 491 0.61 -2.71 46.97
C LEU A 491 -0.50 -1.65 46.78
N ASP A 492 -0.87 -0.95 47.86
CA ASP A 492 -1.83 0.15 47.85
C ASP A 492 -1.15 1.43 48.34
N TYR A 493 -0.87 2.36 47.42
CA TYR A 493 -0.41 3.70 47.75
C TYR A 493 -1.17 4.74 46.93
N PHE A 494 -1.44 5.88 47.54
CA PHE A 494 -2.05 7.05 46.92
C PHE A 494 -1.03 8.19 46.76
N VAL A 495 -1.34 9.15 45.91
CA VAL A 495 -0.54 10.37 45.77
C VAL A 495 -1.40 11.54 46.20
N GLN A 496 -0.94 12.30 47.19
CA GLN A 496 -1.61 13.52 47.63
C GLN A 496 -1.15 14.68 46.74
N ALA A 497 -2.08 15.21 45.94
CA ALA A 497 -1.89 16.41 45.14
C ALA A 497 -2.33 17.66 45.90
N LYS A 498 -1.82 18.83 45.52
CA LYS A 498 -2.30 20.10 46.09
C LYS A 498 -3.63 20.53 45.43
N PRO A 499 -4.55 21.18 46.15
CA PRO A 499 -5.82 21.69 45.60
C PRO A 499 -5.65 22.48 44.30
N GLU A 500 -4.63 23.35 44.22
CA GLU A 500 -4.39 24.23 43.09
C GLU A 500 -4.00 23.44 41.83
N GLN A 501 -3.28 22.32 41.99
CA GLN A 501 -2.88 21.46 40.88
C GLN A 501 -4.09 20.74 40.28
N ILE A 502 -5.03 20.34 41.13
CA ILE A 502 -6.28 19.71 40.69
C ILE A 502 -7.16 20.71 39.94
N LEU A 503 -7.29 21.94 40.47
CA LEU A 503 -8.07 22.99 39.81
C LEU A 503 -7.44 23.40 38.47
N ALA A 504 -6.11 23.51 38.39
CA ALA A 504 -5.42 23.78 37.13
C ALA A 504 -5.63 22.67 36.09
N ALA A 505 -5.57 21.39 36.51
CA ALA A 505 -5.86 20.27 35.62
C ALA A 505 -7.32 20.27 35.13
N LEU A 506 -8.27 20.66 36.01
CA LEU A 506 -9.67 20.85 35.65
C LEU A 506 -9.85 21.98 34.62
N GLU A 507 -9.17 23.12 34.79
CA GLU A 507 -9.22 24.22 33.82
C GLU A 507 -8.69 23.81 32.44
N VAL A 508 -7.58 23.06 32.37
CA VAL A 508 -7.04 22.53 31.11
C VAL A 508 -8.05 21.58 30.45
N ALA A 509 -8.74 20.74 31.24
CA ALA A 509 -9.77 19.84 30.72
C ALA A 509 -10.99 20.60 30.18
N LEU A 510 -11.42 21.65 30.88
CA LEU A 510 -12.49 22.54 30.44
C LEU A 510 -12.10 23.30 29.17
N GLU A 511 -10.84 23.73 29.05
CA GLU A 511 -10.33 24.39 27.83
C GLU A 511 -10.40 23.44 26.61
N ILE A 512 -10.02 22.17 26.78
CA ILE A 512 -10.18 21.16 25.73
C ILE A 512 -11.65 21.02 25.31
N LYS A 513 -12.58 21.00 26.28
CA LYS A 513 -14.02 20.96 26.00
C LYS A 513 -14.52 22.22 25.28
N ILE A 514 -14.01 23.40 25.64
CA ILE A 514 -14.34 24.66 24.97
C ILE A 514 -13.89 24.60 23.51
N ILE A 515 -12.66 24.18 23.23
CA ILE A 515 -12.11 24.08 21.86
C ILE A 515 -12.93 23.10 21.02
N ASN A 516 -13.28 21.94 21.58
CA ASN A 516 -14.09 20.94 20.87
C ASN A 516 -15.51 21.44 20.57
N SER A 517 -16.15 22.12 21.53
CA SER A 517 -17.47 22.73 21.34
C SER A 517 -17.45 23.86 20.31
N TYR A 518 -16.41 24.70 20.33
CA TYR A 518 -16.19 25.75 19.35
C TYR A 518 -16.03 25.19 17.93
N LEU A 519 -15.19 24.16 17.75
CA LEU A 519 -15.02 23.48 16.46
C LEU A 519 -16.36 22.95 15.93
N LYS A 520 -17.14 22.27 16.78
CA LYS A 520 -18.47 21.75 16.42
C LYS A 520 -19.41 22.84 15.91
N ASN A 521 -19.41 24.01 16.57
CA ASN A 521 -20.22 25.15 16.13
C ASN A 521 -19.75 25.70 14.78
N ILE A 522 -18.44 25.91 14.62
CA ILE A 522 -17.84 26.42 13.38
C ILE A 522 -18.09 25.47 12.20
N TYR A 523 -18.02 24.15 12.40
CA TYR A 523 -18.38 23.18 11.36
C TYR A 523 -19.84 23.34 10.93
N GLY A 524 -20.75 23.49 11.89
CA GLY A 524 -22.15 23.74 11.60
C GLY A 524 -22.34 24.98 10.72
N ILE A 525 -21.66 26.08 11.05
CA ILE A 525 -21.71 27.34 10.29
C ILE A 525 -21.09 27.16 8.89
N LEU A 526 -19.95 26.48 8.77
CA LEU A 526 -19.25 26.28 7.49
C LEU A 526 -20.00 25.32 6.54
N GLU A 527 -20.81 24.39 7.05
CA GLU A 527 -21.62 23.49 6.23
C GLU A 527 -22.94 24.10 5.73
N GLN A 528 -23.44 25.17 6.37
CA GLN A 528 -24.70 25.82 5.98
C GLN A 528 -24.77 26.20 4.49
N PRO A 529 -23.76 26.85 3.88
CA PRO A 529 -23.80 27.19 2.45
C PRO A 529 -23.99 25.98 1.52
N LYS A 530 -23.40 24.84 1.87
CA LYS A 530 -23.56 23.58 1.11
C LYS A 530 -24.98 23.03 1.24
N ASN A 531 -25.55 23.13 2.44
CA ASN A 531 -26.92 22.70 2.72
C ASN A 531 -27.95 23.62 2.07
N ASP A 532 -27.71 24.93 2.05
CA ASP A 532 -28.60 25.90 1.42
C ASP A 532 -28.56 25.79 -0.11
N PHE A 533 -27.37 25.58 -0.70
CA PHE A 533 -27.27 25.27 -2.13
C PHE A 533 -28.01 23.97 -2.48
N LYS A 534 -27.86 22.93 -1.66
CA LYS A 534 -28.58 21.66 -1.84
C LYS A 534 -30.09 21.85 -1.75
N LYS A 535 -30.58 22.60 -0.75
CA LYS A 535 -32.01 22.94 -0.63
C LYS A 535 -32.52 23.69 -1.86
N LEU A 536 -31.78 24.66 -2.37
CA LEU A 536 -32.14 25.42 -3.56
C LEU A 536 -32.17 24.53 -4.81
N PHE A 537 -31.16 23.67 -4.99
CA PHE A 537 -31.14 22.70 -6.09
C PHE A 537 -32.31 21.72 -6.00
N ASP A 538 -32.59 21.19 -4.81
CA ASP A 538 -33.72 20.28 -4.57
C ASP A 538 -35.07 20.98 -4.81
N GLN A 539 -35.20 22.28 -4.50
CA GLN A 539 -36.42 23.03 -4.80
C GLN A 539 -36.63 23.25 -6.31
N LEU A 540 -35.55 23.45 -7.08
CA LEU A 540 -35.63 23.78 -8.50
C LEU A 540 -35.66 22.54 -9.40
N PHE A 541 -34.85 21.53 -9.11
CA PHE A 541 -34.54 20.45 -10.06
C PHE A 541 -35.07 19.07 -9.66
N LYS A 542 -35.50 18.88 -8.40
CA LYS A 542 -36.07 17.60 -7.94
C LYS A 542 -37.36 17.23 -8.67
N LYS A 543 -38.14 18.22 -9.14
CA LYS A 543 -39.32 18.01 -9.99
C LYS A 543 -38.97 17.35 -11.34
N TYR A 544 -37.70 17.43 -11.77
CA TYR A 544 -37.19 16.89 -13.02
C TYR A 544 -36.36 15.61 -12.83
N SER A 545 -36.35 15.00 -11.63
CA SER A 545 -35.59 13.78 -11.31
C SER A 545 -34.07 13.90 -11.53
N LEU A 546 -33.53 15.12 -11.45
CA LEU A 546 -32.09 15.37 -11.55
C LEU A 546 -31.46 15.28 -10.17
N GLU A 547 -30.39 14.50 -10.05
CA GLU A 547 -29.57 14.40 -8.84
C GLU A 547 -28.35 15.31 -8.92
N LEU A 548 -27.94 15.83 -7.77
CA LEU A 548 -26.84 16.78 -7.66
C LEU A 548 -25.50 16.02 -7.80
N ASN A 549 -24.91 16.07 -8.99
CA ASN A 549 -23.58 15.50 -9.24
C ASN A 549 -22.52 16.33 -8.48
N SER A 550 -21.72 15.65 -7.64
CA SER A 550 -20.62 16.25 -6.86
C SER A 550 -19.56 16.95 -7.71
N SER A 551 -19.55 16.68 -9.02
CA SER A 551 -18.56 17.16 -9.98
C SER A 551 -19.02 18.43 -10.73
N LEU A 552 -20.26 18.89 -10.52
CA LEU A 552 -20.83 20.04 -11.24
C LEU A 552 -20.38 21.38 -10.60
N GLU A 553 -19.84 22.29 -11.39
CA GLU A 553 -19.69 23.69 -10.97
C GLU A 553 -21.07 24.38 -11.04
N PRO A 554 -21.55 25.10 -10.00
CA PRO A 554 -20.80 25.77 -8.91
C PRO A 554 -20.71 25.01 -7.57
N TYR A 555 -21.30 23.81 -7.45
CA TYR A 555 -21.31 23.07 -6.18
C TYR A 555 -19.91 22.62 -5.77
N SER A 556 -19.10 22.18 -6.75
CA SER A 556 -17.72 21.77 -6.54
C SER A 556 -16.89 22.88 -5.87
N SER A 557 -16.96 24.12 -6.36
CA SER A 557 -16.18 25.24 -5.83
C SER A 557 -16.60 25.64 -4.41
N VAL A 558 -17.89 25.61 -4.10
CA VAL A 558 -18.40 25.80 -2.73
C VAL A 558 -17.89 24.69 -1.81
N SER A 559 -17.95 23.44 -2.24
CA SER A 559 -17.49 22.30 -1.46
C SER A 559 -15.98 22.34 -1.18
N GLU A 560 -15.18 22.77 -2.17
CA GLU A 560 -13.75 22.97 -2.00
C GLU A 560 -13.43 24.07 -1.01
N ASN A 561 -14.12 25.22 -1.09
CA ASN A 561 -13.91 26.33 -0.17
C ASN A 561 -14.27 25.96 1.27
N VAL A 562 -15.37 25.24 1.48
CA VAL A 562 -15.75 24.69 2.78
C VAL A 562 -14.64 23.76 3.31
N SER A 563 -14.15 22.84 2.47
CA SER A 563 -13.09 21.89 2.86
C SER A 563 -11.76 22.58 3.22
N LYS A 564 -11.40 23.66 2.50
CA LYS A 564 -10.18 24.45 2.76
C LYS A 564 -10.29 25.18 4.10
N ASN A 565 -11.43 25.79 4.37
CA ASN A 565 -11.66 26.51 5.63
C ASN A 565 -11.72 25.56 6.82
N VAL A 566 -12.39 24.42 6.70
CA VAL A 566 -12.40 23.33 7.70
C VAL A 566 -10.99 22.91 8.07
N LYS A 567 -10.14 22.59 7.08
CA LYS A 567 -8.75 22.19 7.31
C LYS A 567 -7.91 23.28 8.00
N LYS A 568 -8.20 24.56 7.73
CA LYS A 568 -7.51 25.68 8.38
C LYS A 568 -7.81 25.72 9.88
N TYR A 569 -9.09 25.69 10.25
CA TYR A 569 -9.51 25.74 11.66
C TYR A 569 -9.10 24.48 12.44
N GLU A 570 -9.17 23.29 11.83
CA GLU A 570 -8.66 22.05 12.41
C GLU A 570 -7.17 22.14 12.73
N LYS A 571 -6.37 22.69 11.83
CA LYS A 571 -4.93 22.80 12.01
C LYS A 571 -4.59 23.75 13.16
N GLU A 572 -5.33 24.84 13.33
CA GLU A 572 -5.13 25.78 14.45
C GLU A 572 -5.56 25.17 15.78
N ALA A 573 -6.72 24.50 15.83
CA ALA A 573 -7.22 23.85 17.04
C ALA A 573 -6.33 22.67 17.46
N ASN A 574 -5.90 21.82 16.53
CA ASN A 574 -5.04 20.66 16.82
C ASN A 574 -3.67 21.07 17.38
N LYS A 575 -3.13 22.23 17.01
CA LYS A 575 -1.91 22.75 17.63
C LYS A 575 -2.11 22.98 19.13
N ARG A 576 -3.21 23.66 19.53
CA ARG A 576 -3.52 23.94 20.93
C ARG A 576 -3.88 22.65 21.69
N LEU A 577 -4.72 21.79 21.12
CA LEU A 577 -5.07 20.49 21.70
C LEU A 577 -3.86 19.59 21.93
N SER A 578 -2.87 19.60 21.02
CA SER A 578 -1.64 18.81 21.20
C SER A 578 -0.79 19.29 22.39
N HIS A 579 -0.85 20.57 22.74
CA HIS A 579 -0.14 21.13 23.89
C HIS A 579 -0.88 20.80 25.19
N LEU A 580 -2.20 20.99 25.21
CA LEU A 580 -3.04 20.69 26.39
C LEU A 580 -3.08 19.19 26.72
N ASN A 581 -3.17 18.32 25.70
CA ASN A 581 -3.18 16.86 25.91
C ASN A 581 -1.85 16.33 26.47
N LYS A 582 -0.71 17.01 26.24
CA LYS A 582 0.57 16.63 26.86
C LYS A 582 0.56 16.88 28.37
N ILE A 583 -0.19 17.87 28.84
CA ILE A 583 -0.29 18.23 30.26
C ILE A 583 -1.14 17.20 31.02
N ILE A 584 -2.21 16.68 30.41
CA ILE A 584 -3.17 15.78 31.08
C ILE A 584 -2.76 14.29 31.05
N LYS A 585 -1.94 13.86 30.09
CA LYS A 585 -1.67 12.43 29.84
C LYS A 585 -0.70 11.81 30.85
N ASN A 586 -1.16 11.59 32.08
CA ASN A 586 -0.45 10.89 33.14
C ASN A 586 -1.10 9.54 33.47
N HIS A 587 -0.30 8.47 33.48
CA HIS A 587 -0.74 7.08 33.71
C HIS A 587 -1.15 6.76 35.17
N GLN A 588 -1.12 7.75 36.07
CA GLN A 588 -1.36 7.57 37.51
C GLN A 588 -2.55 8.41 38.05
N SER A 589 -3.38 9.00 37.18
CA SER A 589 -4.49 9.87 37.61
C SER A 589 -5.49 9.19 38.56
N SER A 590 -5.66 7.88 38.44
CA SER A 590 -6.52 7.03 39.28
C SER A 590 -6.03 6.81 40.72
N LYS A 591 -4.79 7.18 41.02
CA LYS A 591 -4.19 7.05 42.36
C LYS A 591 -4.10 8.38 43.12
N ILE A 592 -4.56 9.46 42.51
CA ILE A 592 -4.55 10.78 43.13
C ILE A 592 -5.73 10.86 44.10
N ARG A 593 -5.47 11.25 45.36
CA ARG A 593 -6.49 11.50 46.37
C ARG A 593 -6.16 12.76 47.16
N LEU A 594 -7.18 13.35 47.78
CA LEU A 594 -7.06 14.56 48.60
C LEU A 594 -7.42 14.25 50.06
N SER A 595 -6.99 15.13 50.97
CA SER A 595 -7.51 15.13 52.33
C SER A 595 -9.00 15.51 52.32
N GLU A 596 -9.75 15.13 53.36
CA GLU A 596 -11.18 15.46 53.44
C GLU A 596 -11.44 16.98 53.39
N LYS A 597 -10.55 17.78 53.99
CA LYS A 597 -10.62 19.25 53.98
C LYS A 597 -10.39 19.80 52.57
N ASP A 598 -9.32 19.33 51.92
CA ASP A 598 -8.93 19.77 50.58
C ASP A 598 -9.97 19.36 49.52
N LEU A 599 -10.52 18.15 49.64
CA LEU A 599 -11.55 17.65 48.72
C LEU A 599 -12.81 18.53 48.76
N LYS A 600 -13.27 18.94 49.95
CA LYS A 600 -14.42 19.85 50.09
C LYS A 600 -14.16 21.20 49.44
N ILE A 601 -12.95 21.75 49.61
CA ILE A 601 -12.56 23.03 48.99
C ILE A 601 -12.52 22.89 47.47
N VAL A 602 -11.88 21.84 46.96
CA VAL A 602 -11.73 21.59 45.52
C VAL A 602 -13.09 21.41 44.85
N VAL A 603 -14.02 20.64 45.44
CA VAL A 603 -15.36 20.45 44.86
C VAL A 603 -16.14 21.76 44.80
N LEU A 604 -16.04 22.61 45.82
CA LEU A 604 -16.72 23.92 45.85
C LEU A 604 -16.13 24.90 44.83
N GLU A 605 -14.80 24.98 44.74
CA GLU A 605 -14.13 25.87 43.76
C GLU A 605 -14.28 25.35 42.32
N ALA A 606 -14.20 24.04 42.11
CA ALA A 606 -14.47 23.41 40.83
C ALA A 606 -15.88 23.74 40.32
N ALA A 607 -16.89 23.72 41.20
CA ALA A 607 -18.26 24.09 40.84
C ALA A 607 -18.35 25.55 40.36
N LYS A 608 -17.59 26.48 40.95
CA LYS A 608 -17.54 27.89 40.51
C LYS A 608 -16.86 28.03 39.14
N ILE A 609 -15.72 27.38 38.94
CA ILE A 609 -14.96 27.39 37.69
C ILE A 609 -15.82 26.81 36.55
N ILE A 610 -16.44 25.65 36.79
CA ILE A 610 -17.33 24.99 35.84
C ILE A 610 -18.52 25.88 35.51
N LYS A 611 -19.20 26.45 36.50
CA LYS A 611 -20.32 27.37 36.29
C LYS A 611 -19.94 28.53 35.38
N LYS A 612 -18.79 29.15 35.61
CA LYS A 612 -18.27 30.25 34.77
C LYS A 612 -18.01 29.80 33.33
N HIS A 613 -17.20 28.77 33.11
CA HIS A 613 -16.82 28.33 31.76
C HIS A 613 -17.99 27.75 30.95
N TYR A 614 -18.94 27.07 31.61
CA TYR A 614 -20.12 26.54 30.94
C TYR A 614 -21.09 27.64 30.50
N LEU A 615 -21.36 28.62 31.36
CA LEU A 615 -22.25 29.74 31.02
C LEU A 615 -21.61 30.69 29.99
N ASP A 616 -20.33 31.02 30.13
CA ASP A 616 -19.68 32.02 29.29
C ASP A 616 -19.34 31.50 27.89
N SER A 617 -18.98 30.22 27.75
CA SER A 617 -18.39 29.70 26.51
C SER A 617 -19.06 28.43 26.00
N ILE A 618 -19.11 27.36 26.80
CA ILE A 618 -19.48 26.03 26.29
C ILE A 618 -20.94 25.99 25.84
N LEU A 619 -21.88 26.52 26.63
CA LEU A 619 -23.30 26.52 26.29
C LEU A 619 -23.59 27.45 25.11
N ASN A 620 -22.89 28.58 25.01
CA ASN A 620 -22.98 29.51 23.90
C ASN A 620 -22.55 28.85 22.57
N PHE A 621 -21.47 28.08 22.57
CA PHE A 621 -21.06 27.34 21.37
C PHE A 621 -21.95 26.14 21.05
N MET A 622 -22.55 25.50 22.06
CA MET A 622 -23.46 24.39 21.85
C MET A 622 -24.90 24.81 21.48
N ASN A 623 -25.23 26.11 21.57
CA ASN A 623 -26.60 26.62 21.41
C ASN A 623 -27.62 25.88 22.31
N LYS A 624 -27.18 25.45 23.50
CA LYS A 624 -28.01 24.70 24.47
C LYS A 624 -28.34 25.59 25.67
N LYS A 625 -29.55 25.42 26.20
CA LYS A 625 -29.93 26.03 27.49
C LYS A 625 -29.27 25.24 28.65
N PRO A 626 -28.92 25.89 29.77
CA PRO A 626 -28.31 25.24 30.94
C PRO A 626 -29.09 24.02 31.44
N HIS A 627 -30.43 24.09 31.44
CA HIS A 627 -31.32 22.99 31.83
C HIS A 627 -31.05 21.67 31.09
N ALA A 628 -30.76 21.73 29.78
CA ALA A 628 -30.51 20.54 28.98
C ALA A 628 -29.21 19.81 29.39
N LEU A 629 -28.24 20.54 29.93
CA LEU A 629 -26.98 19.97 30.40
C LEU A 629 -27.17 19.12 31.68
N PHE A 630 -27.97 19.61 32.63
CA PHE A 630 -28.23 18.89 33.88
C PHE A 630 -29.03 17.62 33.63
N VAL A 631 -30.01 17.68 32.72
CA VAL A 631 -30.81 16.52 32.31
C VAL A 631 -29.94 15.44 31.65
N GLU A 632 -28.97 15.81 30.78
CA GLU A 632 -28.05 14.86 30.14
C GLU A 632 -27.17 14.11 31.15
N ASN A 633 -26.83 14.75 32.28
CA ASN A 633 -25.98 14.17 33.33
C ASN A 633 -26.78 13.56 34.50
N ASN A 634 -28.11 13.44 34.39
CA ASN A 634 -29.01 12.98 35.46
C ASN A 634 -28.89 13.80 36.77
N LEU A 635 -28.65 15.11 36.65
CA LEU A 635 -28.53 16.04 37.77
C LEU A 635 -29.80 16.89 37.91
N ARG A 636 -29.98 17.47 39.11
CA ARG A 636 -31.03 18.47 39.34
C ARG A 636 -30.65 19.79 38.67
N ASP A 637 -31.65 20.59 38.37
CA ASP A 637 -31.42 21.93 37.82
C ASP A 637 -30.59 22.79 38.76
N ASP A 638 -29.57 23.45 38.19
CA ASP A 638 -28.59 24.29 38.90
C ASP A 638 -27.64 23.53 39.85
N ASP A 639 -27.55 22.20 39.75
CA ASP A 639 -26.62 21.38 40.54
C ASP A 639 -25.19 21.38 39.94
N TRP A 640 -24.53 22.53 40.01
CA TRP A 640 -23.15 22.71 39.57
C TRP A 640 -22.14 21.89 40.38
N LYS A 641 -22.49 21.56 41.62
CA LYS A 641 -21.65 20.76 42.51
C LYS A 641 -21.62 19.31 42.03
N GLY A 642 -22.78 18.71 41.77
CA GLY A 642 -22.86 17.36 41.19
C GLY A 642 -22.17 17.28 39.82
N LEU A 643 -22.25 18.35 39.02
CA LEU A 643 -21.51 18.42 37.75
C LEU A 643 -20.00 18.46 37.96
N ALA A 644 -19.52 19.19 38.97
CA ALA A 644 -18.11 19.22 39.33
C ALA A 644 -17.57 17.87 39.80
N GLU A 645 -18.36 17.13 40.58
CA GLU A 645 -18.03 15.78 41.02
C GLU A 645 -17.89 14.82 39.84
N ILE A 646 -18.83 14.85 38.88
CA ILE A 646 -18.76 14.04 37.65
C ILE A 646 -17.51 14.40 36.83
N GLU A 647 -17.23 15.69 36.64
CA GLU A 647 -16.07 16.15 35.86
C GLU A 647 -14.75 15.73 36.51
N LEU A 648 -14.62 15.86 37.83
CA LEU A 648 -13.45 15.40 38.58
C LEU A 648 -13.29 13.88 38.54
N GLU A 649 -14.37 13.11 38.65
CA GLU A 649 -14.35 11.65 38.49
C GLU A 649 -13.92 11.24 37.07
N THR A 650 -14.32 11.98 36.04
CA THR A 650 -13.91 11.67 34.67
C THR A 650 -12.41 11.91 34.44
N LEU A 651 -11.81 12.87 35.14
CA LEU A 651 -10.39 13.22 35.01
C LEU A 651 -9.48 12.31 35.85
N PHE A 652 -9.86 12.06 37.10
CA PHE A 652 -9.03 11.35 38.09
C PHE A 652 -9.55 9.96 38.45
N GLY A 653 -10.66 9.53 37.86
CA GLY A 653 -11.28 8.22 38.11
C GLY A 653 -12.23 8.21 39.32
N LYS A 654 -13.04 7.16 39.40
CA LYS A 654 -14.11 7.00 40.41
C LYS A 654 -13.63 7.01 41.86
N GLY A 655 -12.36 6.71 42.10
CA GLY A 655 -11.77 6.67 43.44
C GLY A 655 -11.29 8.03 43.98
N PHE A 656 -11.44 9.12 43.21
CA PHE A 656 -10.97 10.45 43.58
C PHE A 656 -11.85 11.13 44.65
N LEU A 657 -13.17 10.89 44.62
CA LEU A 657 -14.11 11.44 45.61
C LEU A 657 -14.03 10.73 46.97
N CYS A 658 -13.26 9.64 47.08
CA CYS A 658 -12.94 9.02 48.36
C CYS A 658 -11.76 9.76 49.00
N PRO A 659 -11.94 10.45 50.14
CA PRO A 659 -10.84 11.12 50.82
C PRO A 659 -9.80 10.12 51.31
N LEU A 660 -8.57 10.58 51.55
CA LEU A 660 -7.53 9.79 52.20
C LEU A 660 -7.94 9.45 53.64
N GLU A 661 -7.83 8.18 54.01
CA GLU A 661 -8.01 7.71 55.38
C GLU A 661 -6.67 7.77 56.14
N GLU A 662 -6.70 7.91 57.47
CA GLU A 662 -5.47 7.98 58.30
C GLU A 662 -4.61 6.70 58.22
N THR A 663 -5.19 5.60 57.73
CA THR A 663 -4.52 4.31 57.52
C THR A 663 -3.88 4.16 56.14
N ASP A 664 -4.13 5.10 55.22
CA ASP A 664 -3.67 5.02 53.83
C ASP A 664 -2.18 5.40 53.69
N TYR A 665 -1.44 4.63 52.88
CA TYR A 665 -0.09 5.02 52.48
C TYR A 665 -0.19 6.04 51.35
N TYR A 666 0.30 7.26 51.57
CA TYR A 666 0.34 8.27 50.52
C TYR A 666 1.68 8.97 50.41
N PHE A 667 1.99 9.41 49.19
CA PHE A 667 3.14 10.27 48.91
C PHE A 667 2.65 11.72 48.79
N SER A 668 3.18 12.60 49.63
CA SER A 668 2.95 14.04 49.52
C SER A 668 4.22 14.72 49.00
N LEU A 669 4.03 15.60 48.01
CA LEU A 669 5.09 16.47 47.49
C LEU A 669 5.01 17.80 48.25
N SER A 670 5.77 17.91 49.34
CA SER A 670 5.94 19.16 50.06
C SER A 670 7.15 19.92 49.52
N ILE A 671 6.91 21.13 49.05
CA ILE A 671 7.96 22.09 48.71
C ILE A 671 8.33 22.79 50.02
N ASP A 672 9.41 22.37 50.68
CA ASP A 672 9.82 22.90 51.99
C ASP A 672 10.39 24.35 51.90
N HIS A 673 10.64 24.86 50.69
CA HIS A 673 11.35 26.14 50.46
C HIS A 673 10.51 27.27 49.88
N LEU A 674 9.18 27.21 49.96
CA LEU A 674 8.30 28.34 49.64
C LEU A 674 8.43 29.44 50.72
N ASN A 675 9.58 30.11 50.72
CA ASN A 675 9.87 31.26 51.56
C ASN A 675 9.50 32.52 50.75
N LEU A 676 8.56 33.32 51.27
CA LEU A 676 8.03 34.51 50.60
C LEU A 676 9.16 35.45 50.13
N ALA A 677 10.25 35.51 50.91
CA ALA A 677 11.46 36.29 50.62
C ALA A 677 12.16 35.91 49.30
N LYS A 678 12.18 34.62 48.93
CA LYS A 678 12.77 34.18 47.66
C LYS A 678 11.91 34.54 46.46
N TYR A 679 10.59 34.49 46.63
CA TYR A 679 9.64 34.83 45.57
C TYR A 679 9.68 36.34 45.28
N THR A 680 9.84 37.16 46.33
CA THR A 680 10.08 38.60 46.19
C THR A 680 11.41 38.91 45.51
N ASP A 681 12.48 38.17 45.82
CA ASP A 681 13.78 38.32 45.14
C ASP A 681 13.72 37.89 43.65
N MET A 682 12.94 36.85 43.32
CA MET A 682 12.72 36.40 41.94
C MET A 682 11.93 37.44 41.13
N LEU A 683 10.90 38.04 41.73
CA LEU A 683 10.15 39.13 41.13
C LEU A 683 11.00 40.41 40.98
N ALA A 684 11.86 40.70 41.96
CA ALA A 684 12.78 41.83 41.91
C ALA A 684 13.90 41.66 40.88
N SER A 685 14.40 40.44 40.68
CA SER A 685 15.47 40.13 39.73
C SER A 685 14.99 39.90 38.30
N SER A 686 13.68 39.74 38.07
CA SER A 686 13.07 39.45 36.75
C SER A 686 13.57 38.17 36.06
N GLU A 687 14.44 37.39 36.71
CA GLU A 687 14.91 36.09 36.24
C GLU A 687 13.99 35.00 36.82
N ILE A 688 13.10 34.47 36.00
CA ILE A 688 12.29 33.31 36.36
C ILE A 688 13.22 32.09 36.44
N ARG A 689 13.48 31.61 37.66
CA ARG A 689 14.25 30.39 37.91
C ARG A 689 13.33 29.28 38.40
N ASP A 690 13.57 28.06 37.92
CA ASP A 690 12.81 26.88 38.33
C ASP A 690 13.47 26.22 39.55
N ASP A 691 12.96 26.52 40.75
CA ASP A 691 13.48 26.00 42.02
C ASP A 691 12.97 24.56 42.35
N LEU A 692 12.48 23.80 41.36
CA LEU A 692 12.05 22.39 41.52
C LEU A 692 13.18 21.40 41.90
N GLU A 693 14.45 21.84 41.94
CA GLU A 693 15.61 20.99 42.25
C GLU A 693 15.72 20.56 43.73
N LYS A 694 14.90 21.13 44.65
CA LYS A 694 14.93 20.79 46.10
C LYS A 694 13.60 20.21 46.59
N VAL A 695 13.08 19.20 45.91
CA VAL A 695 11.84 18.51 46.32
C VAL A 695 12.20 17.30 47.18
N ASN A 696 11.78 17.30 48.45
CA ASN A 696 11.87 16.13 49.33
C ASN A 696 10.54 15.37 49.30
N ILE A 697 10.61 14.05 49.14
CA ILE A 697 9.44 13.16 49.24
C ILE A 697 9.20 12.90 50.73
N LYS A 698 8.10 13.43 51.29
CA LYS A 698 7.72 13.11 52.68
C LYS A 698 7.00 11.77 52.70
N TYR A 699 7.60 10.80 53.40
CA TYR A 699 7.02 9.51 53.72
C TYR A 699 6.46 9.57 55.14
N THR A 700 5.14 9.42 55.31
CA THR A 700 4.51 9.34 56.63
C THR A 700 4.22 7.87 56.96
N PRO A 701 4.94 7.25 57.92
CA PRO A 701 4.54 5.98 58.51
C PRO A 701 3.49 6.16 59.61
N LYS A 702 2.91 5.04 60.05
CA LYS A 702 1.84 4.95 61.07
C LYS A 702 2.17 5.74 62.35
N SER A 703 1.18 6.56 62.72
CA SER A 703 0.96 7.27 63.99
C SER A 703 2.03 8.26 64.44
N GLU A 704 1.73 9.55 64.30
CA GLU A 704 1.96 10.53 65.37
C GLU A 704 0.95 11.69 65.25
N ILE A 705 0.22 11.89 66.35
CA ILE A 705 -0.80 12.91 66.53
C ILE A 705 -0.09 14.26 66.65
N LEU A 706 -0.32 15.18 65.70
CA LEU A 706 0.01 16.59 65.90
C LEU A 706 -1.16 17.48 65.48
N THR A 707 -1.93 17.83 66.51
CA THR A 707 -2.80 19.01 66.59
C THR A 707 -1.97 20.29 66.39
N ILE A 708 -2.28 21.13 65.40
CA ILE A 708 -1.99 22.57 65.43
C ILE A 708 -3.15 23.35 64.75
N ASP A 709 -3.39 24.52 65.33
CA ASP A 709 -4.60 25.32 65.38
C ASP A 709 -5.04 26.08 64.13
N ASN A 710 -6.33 26.43 64.15
CA ASN A 710 -6.95 27.48 63.35
C ASN A 710 -6.35 28.86 63.69
N GLN A 711 -5.92 29.64 62.70
CA GLN A 711 -5.99 31.11 62.72
C GLN A 711 -6.30 31.72 61.34
N PHE A 712 -7.50 32.30 61.25
CA PHE A 712 -8.00 33.48 60.52
C PHE A 712 -7.33 34.07 59.25
N ASN A 713 -8.21 34.30 58.24
CA ASN A 713 -8.46 35.48 57.38
C ASN A 713 -7.29 36.36 56.84
N TYR A 714 -7.33 36.70 55.53
CA TYR A 714 -7.59 38.06 54.98
C TYR A 714 -7.47 38.14 53.42
N ILE A 715 -8.56 38.63 52.79
CA ILE A 715 -8.72 39.64 51.71
C ILE A 715 -7.98 39.58 50.34
N ASN A 716 -8.82 39.71 49.30
CA ASN A 716 -8.66 40.34 47.96
C ASN A 716 -7.37 41.11 47.64
N HIS A 717 -6.73 40.78 46.50
CA HIS A 717 -6.48 41.72 45.38
C HIS A 717 -5.70 41.01 44.25
N PHE A 718 -6.28 40.96 43.04
CA PHE A 718 -5.66 41.34 41.75
C PHE A 718 -6.48 40.78 40.58
N TYR A 719 -7.55 41.49 40.21
CA TYR A 719 -7.98 41.55 38.82
C TYR A 719 -7.37 42.82 38.24
N GLY A 720 -6.68 42.71 37.10
CA GLY A 720 -6.24 43.87 36.35
C GLY A 720 -5.27 43.49 35.25
N SER A 721 -5.58 43.90 34.02
CA SER A 721 -4.73 43.84 32.82
C SER A 721 -4.64 42.47 32.13
N ILE A 722 -5.58 42.19 31.22
CA ILE A 722 -5.39 42.19 29.75
C ILE A 722 -6.78 41.93 29.11
N TYR A 723 -7.57 42.99 29.06
CA TYR A 723 -8.71 43.14 28.14
C TYR A 723 -8.53 44.54 27.56
N ASN A 724 -7.90 44.63 26.38
CA ASN A 724 -8.00 45.77 25.47
C ASN A 724 -7.27 45.44 24.17
N LYS A 725 -8.02 44.89 23.21
CA LYS A 725 -7.87 45.15 21.77
C LYS A 725 -9.08 44.56 21.02
N SER A 726 -10.26 45.09 21.33
CA SER A 726 -11.38 45.17 20.39
C SER A 726 -11.46 46.61 19.93
N HIS A 727 -11.10 46.86 18.67
CA HIS A 727 -11.56 47.92 17.76
C HIS A 727 -10.47 48.17 16.73
N HIS A 728 -10.58 47.48 15.60
CA HIS A 728 -10.39 48.07 14.28
C HIS A 728 -10.88 47.08 13.21
N PHE A 729 -11.70 47.58 12.29
CA PHE A 729 -12.33 46.93 11.13
C PHE A 729 -13.72 46.31 11.33
N GLU A 730 -14.64 47.12 11.87
CA GLU A 730 -15.90 47.37 11.16
C GLU A 730 -15.58 48.24 9.92
N ASN A 731 -16.18 47.93 8.77
CA ASN A 731 -16.05 48.54 7.42
C ASN A 731 -15.33 47.71 6.34
N SER A 732 -15.80 46.49 6.11
CA SER A 732 -15.58 45.79 4.82
C SER A 732 -16.81 45.06 4.28
N SER A 733 -17.98 45.21 4.93
CA SER A 733 -19.27 44.62 4.51
C SER A 733 -20.12 45.53 3.61
N GLU A 734 -19.79 46.82 3.46
CA GLU A 734 -20.53 47.76 2.59
C GLU A 734 -19.90 48.00 1.20
N ILE A 735 -18.67 47.51 0.95
CA ILE A 735 -17.97 47.71 -0.34
C ILE A 735 -18.17 46.54 -1.32
N LEU A 736 -18.68 45.39 -0.86
CA LEU A 736 -18.92 44.21 -1.70
C LEU A 736 -20.35 44.11 -2.26
N TRP A 737 -21.31 44.82 -1.68
CA TRP A 737 -22.72 44.81 -2.12
C TRP A 737 -23.08 45.93 -3.11
N SER A 738 -22.22 46.94 -3.31
CA SER A 738 -22.43 48.00 -4.31
C SER A 738 -21.89 47.66 -5.72
N LYS A 739 -21.25 46.50 -5.91
CA LYS A 739 -20.71 46.04 -7.20
C LYS A 739 -21.49 44.90 -7.87
N PHE A 740 -22.60 44.44 -7.30
CA PHE A 740 -23.43 43.36 -7.86
C PHE A 740 -24.79 43.83 -8.39
N LYS A 741 -24.98 45.15 -8.59
CA LYS A 741 -26.23 45.74 -9.07
C LYS A 741 -26.09 46.62 -10.32
N ASN A 742 -25.14 46.29 -11.20
CA ASN A 742 -25.10 46.72 -12.60
C ASN A 742 -24.78 45.52 -13.49
#